data_AF-A0A397H4K1-F1
#
_entry.id   AF-A0A397H4K1-F1
#
_cell.length_a   1.000
_cell.length_b   1.000
_cell.length_c   1.000
_cell.angle_alpha   90.00
_cell.angle_beta   90.00
_cell.angle_gamma   90.00
#
_symmetry.space_group_name_H-M   'P 1'
#
loop_
_entity.id
_entity.type
_entity.pdbx_description
1 polymer ?
#
loop_
_entity_poly.entity_id
_entity_poly.type
_entity_poly.pdbx_seq_one_letter_code
_entity_poly.pdbx_strand_id
1 'polypeptide(L)'
;MSTPTIGIIVCSQRVPRAGLQITQFVLDTIQKAYPTANLRLIDLATWNLPMYDEPGIPSLITSSDGYTHELTRKWSEEIASHAGFIFVTPQYNWGYPASIKNAIDYLFHEWKGKPGMIVSYGGHGGGKAAQQLYQVLQGLRMQPVEPLVALMFPTKEFTGRAARGVDLGVMEDEGIWKEEREQILTAFQVLAQCVDARIRHVKCDEHQPECLQCVKTGRKCDGYDPNQTNPQAQKRAIVDSIPEAWTKPSTDHRLVLRPGTREERQYVEFFCTRTSRALSGFFDSDLWRYFLPQLSHSEAAVRHAAVALGALHQHVHVVLSKERCDPREKISAQNQQFVIQQYNSAIRHLVAQMSSANQVPHLTLITCCLFVCVEILSGQLKKALDHIEAGLKILQRWENETDGRLQSEGITEELTYMVVRWNIQLSMHGRKMIPLNLRQPDEAQSLGKQECWSDISTARYSLDVLINRTMSFVEAVGIDRKTRGSAWQVRRQQALLQDLDAWLCAFDRLLKRCGRRLKQIDPRGPVLLRIHHRTTRIWLDASLSRDELIFDQLEDDFRAILAYAEELIELNASLDKDALLTVFSLETGLISSLCYTASKCRNPLLRRKAINLLYRGPQKEGLWSMHQHAIIARIIVQIEEAEVAHLPLEQRIPEDRHRVYTARIENRDCRSCQLVLISMPEAADGEWHCRVRNVDFTQIQGGVPNVSTGSGISSEI
;
A
#
# COMPACT_ATOMS: atom_id res chain seq x y z
N MET A 1 19.40 -9.01 49.20
CA MET A 1 18.28 -9.61 48.44
C MET A 1 18.78 -10.91 47.85
N SER A 2 17.99 -11.99 47.86
CA SER A 2 18.35 -13.25 47.19
C SER A 2 18.35 -13.03 45.68
N THR A 3 19.45 -13.40 45.00
CA THR A 3 19.54 -13.32 43.54
C THR A 3 18.48 -14.20 42.88
N PRO A 4 17.69 -13.68 41.92
CA PRO A 4 16.62 -14.44 41.27
C PRO A 4 17.19 -15.66 40.56
N THR A 5 16.54 -16.82 40.73
CA THR A 5 17.00 -18.07 40.11
C THR A 5 16.61 -18.12 38.63
N ILE A 6 17.55 -18.50 37.76
CA ILE A 6 17.33 -18.72 36.32
C ILE A 6 17.50 -20.21 36.04
N GLY A 7 16.48 -20.84 35.44
CA GLY A 7 16.52 -22.26 35.09
C GLY A 7 17.22 -22.50 33.75
N ILE A 8 18.18 -23.42 33.69
CA ILE A 8 18.83 -23.84 32.44
C ILE A 8 18.38 -25.25 32.05
N ILE A 9 17.63 -25.35 30.95
CA ILE A 9 16.88 -26.55 30.55
C ILE A 9 17.65 -27.35 29.50
N VAL A 10 18.01 -28.59 29.84
CA VAL A 10 18.55 -29.58 28.89
C VAL A 10 17.39 -30.15 28.08
N CYS A 11 17.26 -29.74 26.81
CA CYS A 11 16.09 -30.09 26.01
C CYS A 11 16.14 -31.51 25.41
N SER A 12 17.29 -32.19 25.43
CA SER A 12 17.51 -33.51 24.82
C SER A 12 17.38 -34.63 25.86
N GLN A 13 16.60 -35.66 25.55
CA GLN A 13 16.47 -36.87 26.38
C GLN A 13 17.15 -38.11 25.78
N ARG A 14 17.86 -38.00 24.64
CA ARG A 14 18.52 -39.16 23.99
C ARG A 14 19.47 -39.89 24.93
N VAL A 15 19.62 -41.20 24.70
CA VAL A 15 20.65 -42.04 25.33
C VAL A 15 21.40 -42.79 24.23
N PRO A 16 22.71 -42.56 24.05
CA PRO A 16 23.52 -41.50 24.66
C PRO A 16 23.19 -40.09 24.09
N ARG A 17 23.57 -39.02 24.80
CA ARG A 17 23.39 -37.61 24.35
C ARG A 17 24.59 -36.71 24.65
N ALA A 18 24.87 -35.80 23.72
CA ALA A 18 25.78 -34.67 23.95
C ALA A 18 25.12 -33.50 24.72
N GLY A 19 23.78 -33.45 24.76
CA GLY A 19 23.06 -32.26 25.25
C GLY A 19 23.40 -31.85 26.68
N LEU A 20 23.71 -32.81 27.56
CA LEU A 20 24.11 -32.51 28.93
C LEU A 20 25.49 -31.82 28.98
N GLN A 21 26.48 -32.35 28.25
CA GLN A 21 27.82 -31.76 28.18
C GLN A 21 27.79 -30.33 27.63
N ILE A 22 27.01 -30.10 26.56
CA ILE A 22 26.85 -28.77 25.94
C ILE A 22 26.13 -27.81 26.89
N THR A 23 25.13 -28.28 27.64
CA THR A 23 24.46 -27.45 28.65
C THR A 23 25.40 -27.07 29.79
N GLN A 24 26.26 -28.00 30.21
CA GLN A 24 27.29 -27.72 31.22
C GLN A 24 28.30 -26.69 30.72
N PHE A 25 28.72 -26.76 29.45
CA PHE A 25 29.56 -25.73 28.82
C PHE A 25 28.92 -24.33 28.88
N VAL A 26 27.62 -24.22 28.57
CA VAL A 26 26.88 -22.94 28.65
C VAL A 26 26.82 -22.45 30.10
N LEU A 27 26.49 -23.34 31.04
CA LEU A 27 26.43 -23.04 32.47
C LEU A 27 27.77 -22.52 32.97
N ASP A 28 28.86 -23.24 32.72
CA ASP A 28 30.20 -22.88 33.17
C ASP A 28 30.69 -21.57 32.56
N THR A 29 30.36 -21.33 31.27
CA THR A 29 30.67 -20.07 30.59
C THR A 29 30.02 -18.88 31.30
N ILE A 30 28.73 -18.99 31.65
CA ILE A 30 28.00 -17.93 32.34
C ILE A 30 28.48 -17.80 33.78
N GLN A 31 28.67 -18.91 34.51
CA GLN A 31 29.05 -18.89 35.92
C GLN A 31 30.45 -18.28 36.12
N LYS A 32 31.39 -18.52 35.19
CA LYS A 32 32.73 -17.89 35.20
C LYS A 32 32.65 -16.37 35.09
N ALA A 33 31.80 -15.85 34.19
CA ALA A 33 31.65 -14.41 33.94
C ALA A 33 30.73 -13.71 34.95
N TYR A 34 29.74 -14.42 35.48
CA TYR A 34 28.75 -13.92 36.43
C TYR A 34 28.68 -14.84 37.68
N PRO A 35 29.69 -14.80 38.58
CA PRO A 35 29.76 -15.70 39.74
C PRO A 35 28.57 -15.58 40.72
N THR A 36 27.86 -14.45 40.68
CA THR A 36 26.69 -14.16 41.52
C THR A 36 25.37 -14.60 40.88
N ALA A 37 25.37 -15.04 39.62
CA ALA A 37 24.19 -15.57 38.95
C ALA A 37 23.74 -16.87 39.63
N ASN A 38 22.45 -16.95 39.96
CA ASN A 38 21.84 -18.13 40.56
C ASN A 38 21.23 -19.00 39.46
N LEU A 39 22.04 -19.91 38.89
CA LEU A 39 21.63 -20.80 37.80
C LEU A 39 21.25 -22.19 38.32
N ARG A 40 20.11 -22.73 37.89
CA ARG A 40 19.66 -24.07 38.27
C ARG A 40 19.46 -24.96 37.05
N LEU A 41 20.22 -26.06 36.97
CA LEU A 41 20.12 -27.03 35.89
C LEU A 41 18.82 -27.84 35.99
N ILE A 42 18.08 -27.92 34.89
CA ILE A 42 16.83 -28.68 34.75
C ILE A 42 17.02 -29.67 33.60
N ASP A 43 17.18 -30.94 33.91
CA ASP A 43 17.35 -31.99 32.90
C ASP A 43 16.00 -32.66 32.59
N LEU A 44 15.46 -32.46 31.38
CA LEU A 44 14.19 -33.06 31.02
C LEU A 44 14.22 -34.60 31.02
N ALA A 45 15.39 -35.22 30.93
CA ALA A 45 15.50 -36.68 31.01
C ALA A 45 15.32 -37.22 32.44
N THR A 46 15.60 -36.41 33.47
CA THR A 46 15.37 -36.82 34.86
C THR A 46 13.92 -36.61 35.28
N TRP A 47 13.26 -35.58 34.74
CA TRP A 47 11.82 -35.35 34.93
C TRP A 47 10.95 -36.44 34.31
N ASN A 48 11.41 -37.04 33.19
CA ASN A 48 10.76 -38.16 32.51
C ASN A 48 9.22 -38.00 32.38
N LEU A 49 8.78 -36.79 31.99
CA LEU A 49 7.37 -36.48 31.78
C LEU A 49 6.80 -37.45 30.73
N PRO A 50 5.67 -38.12 31.02
CA PRO A 50 4.92 -38.88 30.01
C PRO A 50 4.60 -38.00 28.79
N MET A 51 4.25 -38.62 27.66
CA MET A 51 3.67 -37.83 26.57
C MET A 51 2.37 -37.21 27.09
N TYR A 52 2.20 -35.90 26.88
CA TYR A 52 1.15 -35.07 27.46
C TYR A 52 -0.18 -35.79 27.72
N ASP A 53 -0.52 -35.95 29.00
CA ASP A 53 -1.62 -36.77 29.53
C ASP A 53 -2.46 -36.05 30.60
N GLU A 54 -2.32 -34.73 30.73
CA GLU A 54 -3.20 -33.93 31.57
C GLU A 54 -4.57 -33.73 30.89
N PRO A 55 -5.70 -33.96 31.59
CA PRO A 55 -7.04 -33.79 31.01
C PRO A 55 -7.45 -32.31 30.87
N GLY A 56 -6.84 -31.41 31.64
CA GLY A 56 -7.15 -29.99 31.65
C GLY A 56 -6.34 -29.20 30.63
N ILE A 57 -6.95 -28.16 30.04
CA ILE A 57 -6.25 -27.23 29.15
C ILE A 57 -5.39 -26.28 30.01
N PRO A 58 -4.04 -26.28 29.91
CA PRO A 58 -3.15 -25.57 30.84
C PRO A 58 -3.37 -24.06 30.87
N SER A 59 -3.84 -23.46 29.77
CA SER A 59 -4.13 -22.02 29.72
C SER A 59 -5.30 -21.57 30.61
N LEU A 60 -6.14 -22.51 31.07
CA LEU A 60 -7.26 -22.26 31.99
C LEU A 60 -6.87 -22.48 33.46
N ILE A 61 -5.69 -23.04 33.72
CA ILE A 61 -5.18 -23.33 35.07
C ILE A 61 -4.37 -22.13 35.57
N THR A 62 -4.63 -21.69 36.80
CA THR A 62 -4.02 -20.49 37.41
C THR A 62 -3.12 -20.78 38.61
N SER A 63 -3.05 -22.03 39.07
CA SER A 63 -2.18 -22.49 40.16
C SER A 63 -1.80 -23.96 39.95
N SER A 64 -0.73 -24.42 40.61
CA SER A 64 -0.26 -25.81 40.53
C SER A 64 -1.34 -26.82 40.96
N ASP A 65 -2.18 -26.48 41.96
CA ASP A 65 -3.27 -27.34 42.43
C ASP A 65 -4.32 -27.69 41.35
N GLY A 66 -4.36 -26.94 40.25
CA GLY A 66 -5.29 -27.20 39.14
C GLY A 66 -4.89 -28.36 38.23
N TYR A 67 -3.68 -28.91 38.35
CA TYR A 67 -3.26 -30.08 37.58
C TYR A 67 -3.62 -31.39 38.26
N THR A 68 -4.00 -32.39 37.47
CA THR A 68 -4.52 -33.67 37.96
C THR A 68 -3.40 -34.56 38.49
N HIS A 69 -2.28 -34.64 37.77
CA HIS A 69 -1.19 -35.56 38.09
C HIS A 69 -0.17 -34.92 39.04
N GLU A 70 0.33 -35.71 40.00
CA GLU A 70 1.32 -35.24 40.98
C GLU A 70 2.62 -34.77 40.32
N LEU A 71 3.06 -35.47 39.27
CA LEU A 71 4.27 -35.10 38.53
C LEU A 71 4.12 -33.75 37.83
N THR A 72 2.95 -33.45 37.26
CA THR A 72 2.67 -32.14 36.64
C THR A 72 2.65 -31.03 37.68
N ARG A 73 2.10 -31.28 38.88
CA ARG A 73 2.15 -30.29 39.97
C ARG A 73 3.58 -29.96 40.38
N LYS A 74 4.42 -30.98 40.56
CA LYS A 74 5.86 -30.80 40.85
C LYS A 74 6.58 -30.06 39.72
N TRP A 75 6.25 -30.36 38.47
CA TRP A 75 6.80 -29.67 37.30
C TRP A 75 6.37 -28.20 37.25
N SER A 76 5.09 -27.93 37.50
CA SER A 76 4.53 -26.58 37.63
C SER A 76 5.25 -25.78 38.71
N GLU A 77 5.44 -26.36 39.90
CA GLU A 77 6.16 -25.72 41.01
C GLU A 77 7.63 -25.42 40.69
N GLU A 78 8.35 -26.38 40.08
CA GLU A 78 9.73 -26.17 39.63
C GLU A 78 9.80 -25.00 38.65
N ILE A 79 8.99 -25.00 37.59
CA ILE A 79 8.99 -23.92 36.58
C ILE A 79 8.53 -22.60 37.19
N ALA A 80 7.55 -22.60 38.07
CA ALA A 80 7.08 -21.40 38.76
C ALA A 80 8.19 -20.73 39.59
N SER A 81 9.09 -21.52 40.20
CA SER A 81 10.16 -21.04 41.09
C SER A 81 11.26 -20.20 40.42
N HIS A 82 11.39 -20.26 39.09
CA HIS A 82 12.43 -19.53 38.33
C HIS A 82 11.94 -18.20 37.78
N ALA A 83 12.80 -17.18 37.76
CA ALA A 83 12.47 -15.85 37.23
C ALA A 83 12.60 -15.76 35.70
N GLY A 84 13.39 -16.64 35.08
CA GLY A 84 13.65 -16.71 33.64
C GLY A 84 14.33 -18.04 33.28
N PHE A 85 14.52 -18.29 31.97
CA PHE A 85 15.03 -19.57 31.49
C PHE A 85 16.09 -19.46 30.39
N ILE A 86 16.98 -20.45 30.34
CA ILE A 86 17.93 -20.69 29.24
C ILE A 86 17.61 -22.07 28.66
N PHE A 87 17.18 -22.13 27.40
CA PHE A 87 16.84 -23.37 26.70
C PHE A 87 18.03 -23.84 25.86
N VAL A 88 18.64 -24.97 26.23
CA VAL A 88 19.76 -25.56 25.48
C VAL A 88 19.25 -26.72 24.62
N THR A 89 19.06 -26.47 23.32
CA THR A 89 18.30 -27.35 22.42
C THR A 89 19.10 -27.89 21.23
N PRO A 90 19.08 -29.21 20.94
CA PRO A 90 19.54 -29.71 19.66
C PRO A 90 18.53 -29.35 18.56
N GLN A 91 18.96 -29.54 17.31
CA GLN A 91 18.06 -29.61 16.15
C GLN A 91 17.86 -31.05 15.70
N TYR A 92 16.62 -31.55 15.74
CA TYR A 92 16.21 -32.84 15.19
C TYR A 92 15.34 -32.62 13.98
N ASN A 93 15.76 -33.14 12.82
CA ASN A 93 15.01 -33.02 11.56
C ASN A 93 14.44 -31.61 11.32
N TRP A 94 15.29 -30.61 11.52
CA TRP A 94 14.99 -29.19 11.33
C TRP A 94 13.98 -28.57 12.31
N GLY A 95 13.69 -29.24 13.43
CA GLY A 95 12.88 -28.70 14.52
C GLY A 95 13.49 -28.89 15.90
N TYR A 96 12.85 -28.30 16.92
CA TYR A 96 13.19 -28.56 18.32
C TYR A 96 12.67 -29.96 18.74
N PRO A 97 13.27 -30.60 19.75
CA PRO A 97 12.86 -31.94 20.19
C PRO A 97 11.42 -32.00 20.71
N ALA A 98 10.78 -33.16 20.52
CA ALA A 98 9.48 -33.45 21.12
C ALA A 98 9.51 -33.33 22.65
N SER A 99 10.63 -33.65 23.30
CA SER A 99 10.79 -33.57 24.76
C SER A 99 10.58 -32.17 25.32
N ILE A 100 11.17 -31.14 24.72
CA ILE A 100 10.96 -29.76 25.17
C ILE A 100 9.55 -29.27 24.85
N LYS A 101 9.00 -29.66 23.69
CA LYS A 101 7.62 -29.31 23.33
C LYS A 101 6.63 -29.90 24.32
N ASN A 102 6.81 -31.18 24.65
CA ASN A 102 6.02 -31.89 25.64
C ASN A 102 6.08 -31.20 27.00
N ALA A 103 7.30 -30.94 27.51
CA ALA A 103 7.49 -30.27 28.81
C ALA A 103 6.87 -28.86 28.87
N ILE A 104 6.93 -28.12 27.76
CA ILE A 104 6.28 -26.82 27.60
C ILE A 104 4.75 -26.97 27.64
N ASP A 105 4.21 -27.92 26.88
CA ASP A 105 2.76 -28.10 26.68
C ASP A 105 2.02 -28.55 27.94
N TYR A 106 2.72 -29.11 28.93
CA TYR A 106 2.13 -29.41 30.24
C TYR A 106 1.64 -28.15 30.97
N LEU A 107 2.23 -26.97 30.71
CA LEU A 107 2.10 -25.78 31.54
C LEU A 107 1.74 -24.53 30.71
N PHE A 108 1.34 -23.43 31.36
CA PHE A 108 1.08 -22.16 30.67
C PHE A 108 1.33 -20.92 31.54
N HIS A 109 0.65 -20.79 32.68
CA HIS A 109 0.71 -19.60 33.51
C HIS A 109 2.10 -19.41 34.15
N GLU A 110 2.82 -20.50 34.36
CA GLU A 110 4.17 -20.59 34.92
C GLU A 110 5.21 -19.95 33.99
N TRP A 111 4.99 -20.02 32.67
CA TRP A 111 5.85 -19.43 31.65
C TRP A 111 5.58 -17.94 31.46
N LYS A 112 4.32 -17.51 31.63
CA LYS A 112 3.82 -16.19 31.23
C LYS A 112 4.71 -15.02 31.71
N GLY A 113 5.17 -14.24 30.74
CA GLY A 113 6.00 -13.04 30.85
C GLY A 113 7.46 -13.30 31.25
N LYS A 114 7.88 -14.54 31.51
CA LYS A 114 9.26 -14.82 31.95
C LYS A 114 10.20 -14.72 30.75
N PRO A 115 11.39 -14.13 30.89
CA PRO A 115 12.30 -14.03 29.78
C PRO A 115 12.98 -15.38 29.49
N GLY A 116 13.31 -15.61 28.22
CA GLY A 116 13.82 -16.91 27.74
C GLY A 116 14.98 -16.76 26.76
N MET A 117 16.18 -17.19 27.14
CA MET A 117 17.34 -17.27 26.26
C MET A 117 17.37 -18.63 25.55
N ILE A 118 17.76 -18.67 24.28
CA ILE A 118 17.84 -19.92 23.51
C ILE A 118 19.29 -20.12 23.03
N VAL A 119 19.82 -21.31 23.33
CA VAL A 119 21.10 -21.79 22.82
C VAL A 119 20.84 -23.07 22.03
N SER A 120 20.93 -23.00 20.71
CA SER A 120 20.81 -24.18 19.86
C SER A 120 22.16 -24.79 19.51
N TYR A 121 22.16 -26.08 19.16
CA TYR A 121 23.36 -26.76 18.67
C TYR A 121 23.06 -27.80 17.59
N GLY A 122 24.05 -28.06 16.74
CA GLY A 122 23.99 -29.10 15.72
C GLY A 122 25.01 -28.89 14.60
N GLY A 123 24.93 -29.72 13.55
CA GLY A 123 25.85 -29.66 12.41
C GLY A 123 26.01 -28.26 11.79
N HIS A 124 24.94 -27.46 11.80
CA HIS A 124 24.94 -26.06 11.36
C HIS A 124 24.35 -25.15 12.46
N GLY A 125 24.71 -25.38 13.72
CA GLY A 125 24.31 -24.51 14.85
C GLY A 125 22.88 -24.69 15.37
N GLY A 126 22.00 -25.36 14.63
CA GLY A 126 20.65 -25.68 15.07
C GLY A 126 19.63 -24.54 14.95
N GLY A 127 19.92 -23.52 14.13
CA GLY A 127 19.12 -22.29 14.04
C GLY A 127 17.64 -22.48 13.69
N LYS A 128 17.25 -23.57 12.99
CA LYS A 128 15.82 -23.83 12.71
C LYS A 128 15.08 -24.26 13.97
N ALA A 129 15.71 -25.07 14.83
CA ALA A 129 15.15 -25.43 16.13
C ALA A 129 15.02 -24.20 17.04
N ALA A 130 16.03 -23.33 17.06
CA ALA A 130 15.99 -22.09 17.83
C ALA A 130 14.82 -21.19 17.40
N GLN A 131 14.67 -20.94 16.09
CA GLN A 131 13.60 -20.09 15.55
C GLN A 131 12.20 -20.65 15.85
N GLN A 132 12.00 -21.96 15.68
CA GLN A 132 10.72 -22.58 16.02
C GLN A 132 10.43 -22.49 17.52
N LEU A 133 11.43 -22.73 18.37
CA LEU A 133 11.25 -22.68 19.83
C LEU A 133 10.94 -21.25 20.26
N TYR A 134 11.62 -20.26 19.70
CA TYR A 134 11.36 -18.83 19.92
C TYR A 134 9.88 -18.48 19.69
N GLN A 135 9.29 -18.96 18.59
CA GLN A 135 7.86 -18.75 18.30
C GLN A 135 6.94 -19.41 19.33
N VAL A 136 7.28 -20.62 19.81
CA VAL A 136 6.51 -21.29 20.87
C VAL A 136 6.55 -20.49 22.17
N LEU A 137 7.73 -20.01 22.57
CA LEU A 137 7.87 -19.18 23.78
C LEU A 137 7.04 -17.88 23.67
N GLN A 138 7.01 -17.24 22.49
CA GLN A 138 6.13 -16.09 22.25
C GLN A 138 4.63 -16.46 22.38
N GLY A 139 4.24 -17.63 21.88
CA GLY A 139 2.87 -18.14 22.00
C GLY A 139 2.41 -18.33 23.45
N LEU A 140 3.33 -18.74 24.33
CA LEU A 140 3.12 -18.84 25.79
C LEU A 140 3.18 -17.48 26.51
N ARG A 141 3.35 -16.39 25.75
CA ARG A 141 3.56 -15.03 26.26
C ARG A 141 4.83 -14.90 27.13
N MET A 142 5.86 -15.71 26.88
CA MET A 142 7.21 -15.45 27.40
C MET A 142 7.86 -14.25 26.69
N GLN A 143 9.00 -13.80 27.20
CA GLN A 143 9.82 -12.75 26.59
C GLN A 143 11.14 -13.34 26.08
N PRO A 144 11.16 -14.07 24.94
CA PRO A 144 12.40 -14.66 24.46
C PRO A 144 13.39 -13.56 24.00
N VAL A 145 14.66 -13.70 24.38
CA VAL A 145 15.70 -12.68 24.20
C VAL A 145 16.64 -12.99 23.03
N GLU A 146 17.24 -11.95 22.47
CA GLU A 146 18.26 -12.02 21.42
C GLU A 146 19.63 -11.56 21.96
N PRO A 147 20.76 -11.99 21.36
CA PRO A 147 20.87 -12.85 20.17
C PRO A 147 20.55 -14.33 20.43
N LEU A 148 20.12 -15.04 19.38
CA LEU A 148 19.99 -16.50 19.40
C LEU A 148 21.37 -17.14 19.23
N VAL A 149 21.83 -17.88 20.24
CA VAL A 149 23.15 -18.51 20.20
C VAL A 149 23.08 -19.83 19.44
N ALA A 150 23.96 -20.02 18.44
CA ALA A 150 23.99 -21.21 17.60
C ALA A 150 25.37 -21.89 17.63
N LEU A 151 25.48 -22.99 18.36
CA LEU A 151 26.73 -23.74 18.55
C LEU A 151 26.95 -24.74 17.40
N MET A 152 27.79 -24.37 16.45
CA MET A 152 28.05 -25.16 15.24
C MET A 152 29.04 -26.30 15.51
N PHE A 153 28.76 -27.50 14.99
CA PHE A 153 29.71 -28.60 15.01
C PHE A 153 30.70 -28.48 13.83
N PRO A 154 32.02 -28.44 14.09
CA PRO A 154 33.00 -28.08 13.05
C PRO A 154 33.14 -29.15 11.97
N THR A 155 32.93 -30.43 12.31
CA THR A 155 33.12 -31.56 11.39
C THR A 155 32.03 -32.63 11.52
N LYS A 156 31.91 -33.46 10.47
CA LYS A 156 31.06 -34.67 10.51
C LYS A 156 31.50 -35.66 11.58
N GLU A 157 32.81 -35.75 11.84
CA GLU A 157 33.35 -36.61 12.91
C GLU A 157 32.91 -36.13 14.29
N PHE A 158 32.99 -34.81 14.55
CA PHE A 158 32.50 -34.20 15.77
C PHE A 158 31.00 -34.48 15.95
N THR A 159 30.22 -34.33 14.89
CA THR A 159 28.79 -34.67 14.89
C THR A 159 28.56 -36.14 15.25
N GLY A 160 29.38 -37.05 14.72
CA GLY A 160 29.36 -38.48 15.06
C GLY A 160 29.68 -38.77 16.52
N ARG A 161 30.70 -38.09 17.09
CA ARG A 161 31.04 -38.16 18.52
C ARG A 161 29.88 -37.66 19.39
N ALA A 162 29.30 -36.52 19.04
CA ALA A 162 28.16 -35.93 19.73
C ALA A 162 26.92 -36.84 19.70
N ALA A 163 26.65 -37.49 18.57
CA ALA A 163 25.55 -38.45 18.43
C ALA A 163 25.73 -39.71 19.27
N ARG A 164 26.98 -40.12 19.54
CA ARG A 164 27.33 -41.24 20.42
C ARG A 164 27.50 -40.82 21.89
N GLY A 165 27.34 -39.53 22.21
CA GLY A 165 27.54 -38.97 23.55
C GLY A 165 28.94 -39.20 24.13
N VAL A 166 29.94 -39.33 23.25
CA VAL A 166 31.35 -39.36 23.66
C VAL A 166 31.71 -37.98 24.22
N ASP A 167 32.68 -37.90 25.13
CA ASP A 167 33.24 -36.63 25.57
C ASP A 167 33.66 -35.78 24.37
N LEU A 168 33.17 -34.55 24.32
CA LEU A 168 33.43 -33.60 23.24
C LEU A 168 34.66 -32.72 23.48
N GLY A 169 35.21 -32.70 24.69
CA GLY A 169 36.33 -31.80 25.04
C GLY A 169 35.95 -30.31 25.00
N VAL A 170 34.66 -29.97 25.15
CA VAL A 170 34.16 -28.59 25.00
C VAL A 170 34.40 -27.72 26.23
N MET A 171 34.89 -28.30 27.33
CA MET A 171 35.06 -27.60 28.62
C MET A 171 36.36 -26.80 28.71
N GLU A 172 37.29 -27.00 27.77
CA GLU A 172 38.59 -26.31 27.71
C GLU A 172 38.43 -24.83 27.28
N ASP A 173 39.25 -23.93 27.84
CA ASP A 173 39.14 -22.49 27.55
C ASP A 173 39.54 -22.14 26.10
N GLU A 174 40.43 -22.93 25.48
CA GLU A 174 40.79 -22.89 24.05
C GLU A 174 39.90 -23.81 23.18
N GLY A 175 38.68 -24.10 23.62
CA GLY A 175 37.74 -25.01 22.95
C GLY A 175 37.14 -24.48 21.65
N ILE A 176 36.46 -25.37 20.91
CA ILE A 176 35.89 -25.13 19.56
C ILE A 176 34.87 -23.98 19.47
N TRP A 177 34.33 -23.50 20.59
CA TRP A 177 33.30 -22.45 20.65
C TRP A 177 33.78 -21.17 21.33
N LYS A 178 35.06 -20.82 21.11
CA LYS A 178 35.68 -19.64 21.72
C LYS A 178 34.93 -18.35 21.39
N GLU A 179 34.50 -18.17 20.15
CA GLU A 179 33.76 -16.99 19.69
C GLU A 179 32.30 -16.99 20.23
N GLU A 180 31.67 -18.16 20.31
CA GLU A 180 30.30 -18.29 20.81
C GLU A 180 30.20 -18.06 22.31
N ARG A 181 31.31 -18.13 23.08
CA ARG A 181 31.32 -17.71 24.49
C ARG A 181 30.87 -16.25 24.64
N GLU A 182 31.36 -15.34 23.82
CA GLU A 182 30.96 -13.92 23.88
C GLU A 182 29.47 -13.73 23.52
N GLN A 183 28.96 -14.51 22.56
CA GLN A 183 27.54 -14.50 22.19
C GLN A 183 26.66 -15.02 23.33
N ILE A 184 27.08 -16.10 24.02
CA ILE A 184 26.42 -16.62 25.22
C ILE A 184 26.34 -15.54 26.29
N LEU A 185 27.45 -14.85 26.57
CA LEU A 185 27.49 -13.81 27.60
C LEU A 185 26.63 -12.61 27.26
N THR A 186 26.60 -12.21 25.99
CA THR A 186 25.76 -11.11 25.50
C THR A 186 24.27 -11.47 25.63
N ALA A 187 23.86 -12.65 25.19
CA ALA A 187 22.49 -13.13 25.33
C ALA A 187 22.08 -13.26 26.81
N PHE A 188 22.99 -13.72 27.67
CA PHE A 188 22.74 -13.81 29.10
C PHE A 188 22.62 -12.43 29.75
N GLN A 189 23.41 -11.45 29.35
CA GLN A 189 23.30 -10.08 29.84
C GLN A 189 21.91 -9.50 29.56
N VAL A 190 21.38 -9.71 28.34
CA VAL A 190 20.02 -9.29 27.98
C VAL A 190 18.98 -10.03 28.82
N LEU A 191 19.13 -11.36 29.00
CA LEU A 191 18.26 -12.16 29.86
C LEU A 191 18.20 -11.60 31.29
N ALA A 192 19.37 -11.34 31.89
CA ALA A 192 19.49 -10.83 33.25
C ALA A 192 18.86 -9.44 33.40
N GLN A 193 19.05 -8.55 32.41
CA GLN A 193 18.41 -7.24 32.39
C GLN A 193 16.88 -7.34 32.35
N CYS A 194 16.32 -8.26 31.56
CA CYS A 194 14.88 -8.49 31.51
C CYS A 194 14.33 -9.03 32.85
N VAL A 195 15.06 -9.94 33.50
CA VAL A 195 14.72 -10.44 34.84
C VAL A 195 14.67 -9.28 35.85
N ASP A 196 15.70 -8.44 35.88
CA ASP A 196 15.78 -7.30 36.80
C ASP A 196 14.75 -6.20 36.51
N ALA A 197 14.45 -5.94 35.24
CA ALA A 197 13.44 -4.95 34.84
C ALA A 197 12.04 -5.39 35.26
N ARG A 198 11.72 -6.68 35.11
CA ARG A 198 10.43 -7.24 35.55
C ARG A 198 10.24 -7.09 37.06
N ILE A 199 11.29 -7.24 37.85
CA ILE A 199 11.25 -7.03 39.30
C ILE A 199 10.95 -5.54 39.63
N ARG A 200 11.51 -4.61 38.85
CA ARG A 200 11.37 -3.15 39.06
C ARG A 200 10.09 -2.50 38.52
N HIS A 201 9.29 -3.21 37.72
CA HIS A 201 8.06 -2.69 37.09
C HIS A 201 6.78 -2.85 37.94
N VAL A 202 6.88 -3.30 39.19
CA VAL A 202 5.73 -3.30 40.13
C VAL A 202 5.51 -1.87 40.63
N LYS A 203 4.35 -1.30 40.30
CA LYS A 203 4.03 0.11 40.57
C LYS A 203 3.95 0.36 42.09
N CYS A 204 4.75 1.33 42.57
CA CYS A 204 4.69 1.80 43.96
C CYS A 204 3.32 2.45 44.21
N ASP A 205 2.70 2.15 45.35
CA ASP A 205 1.43 2.73 45.79
C ASP A 205 1.60 3.98 46.66
N GLU A 206 2.83 4.49 46.75
CA GLU A 206 3.21 5.79 47.31
C GLU A 206 2.87 6.01 48.80
N HIS A 207 2.48 4.95 49.53
CA HIS A 207 2.28 5.00 50.97
C HIS A 207 3.59 5.31 51.73
N GLN A 208 3.50 6.13 52.79
CA GLN A 208 4.62 6.53 53.64
C GLN A 208 4.46 5.96 55.06
N PRO A 209 5.55 5.54 55.76
CA PRO A 209 6.96 5.65 55.37
C PRO A 209 7.44 4.58 54.37
N GLU A 210 6.72 3.46 54.23
CA GLU A 210 7.00 2.39 53.28
C GLU A 210 5.73 2.06 52.48
N CYS A 211 5.87 1.77 51.19
CA CYS A 211 4.72 1.50 50.32
C CYS A 211 4.14 0.10 50.60
N LEU A 212 2.81 -0.08 50.50
CA LEU A 212 2.16 -1.35 50.90
C LEU A 212 2.54 -2.49 49.96
N GLN A 213 2.92 -2.19 48.71
CA GLN A 213 3.41 -3.21 47.77
C GLN A 213 4.75 -3.79 48.20
N CYS A 214 5.66 -2.99 48.76
CA CYS A 214 6.92 -3.48 49.33
C CYS A 214 6.66 -4.30 50.60
N VAL A 215 5.79 -3.83 51.49
CA VAL A 215 5.42 -4.55 52.73
C VAL A 215 4.80 -5.92 52.44
N LYS A 216 3.80 -5.99 51.55
CA LYS A 216 3.12 -7.25 51.19
C LYS A 216 4.02 -8.27 50.51
N THR A 217 5.06 -7.81 49.82
CA THR A 217 6.00 -8.68 49.11
C THR A 217 7.27 -8.97 49.92
N GLY A 218 7.36 -8.52 51.18
CA GLY A 218 8.51 -8.71 52.06
C GLY A 218 9.77 -7.95 51.62
N ARG A 219 9.62 -6.88 50.84
CA ARG A 219 10.72 -6.06 50.27
C ARG A 219 10.92 -4.79 51.10
N LYS A 220 12.18 -4.33 51.22
CA LYS A 220 12.53 -3.05 51.86
C LYS A 220 12.20 -1.89 50.91
N CYS A 221 11.48 -0.87 51.40
CA CYS A 221 11.09 0.30 50.60
C CYS A 221 12.22 1.34 50.59
N ASP A 222 12.56 1.87 49.41
CA ASP A 222 13.70 2.80 49.24
C ASP A 222 13.40 4.24 49.71
N GLY A 223 12.14 4.55 50.06
CA GLY A 223 11.71 5.85 50.58
C GLY A 223 11.53 6.93 49.49
N TYR A 224 11.10 8.13 49.90
CA TYR A 224 10.80 9.25 49.00
C TYR A 224 11.78 10.40 49.27
N ASP A 225 12.60 10.78 48.28
CA ASP A 225 13.49 11.95 48.35
C ASP A 225 12.81 13.14 47.61
N PRO A 226 12.47 14.25 48.29
CA PRO A 226 11.72 15.37 47.69
C PRO A 226 12.46 16.15 46.59
N ASN A 227 13.78 15.95 46.41
CA ASN A 227 14.62 16.85 45.60
C ASN A 227 15.17 16.24 44.29
N GLN A 228 14.71 15.07 43.83
CA GLN A 228 15.12 14.52 42.53
C GLN A 228 14.03 14.64 41.46
N THR A 229 14.02 15.73 40.72
CA THR A 229 13.37 15.79 39.39
C THR A 229 14.10 14.86 38.44
N ASN A 230 13.43 13.76 38.06
CA ASN A 230 13.98 12.63 37.33
C ASN A 230 14.41 12.99 35.87
N PRO A 231 15.72 13.02 35.55
CA PRO A 231 16.22 13.32 34.20
C PRO A 231 15.91 12.22 33.17
N GLN A 232 15.42 11.05 33.60
CA GLN A 232 15.11 9.92 32.72
C GLN A 232 13.73 10.00 32.07
N ALA A 233 12.82 10.85 32.58
CA ALA A 233 11.52 11.09 31.95
C ALA A 233 11.66 11.82 30.60
N GLN A 234 12.72 12.62 30.41
CA GLN A 234 13.03 13.29 29.14
C GLN A 234 13.82 12.42 28.15
N LYS A 235 14.58 11.40 28.61
CA LYS A 235 15.29 10.46 27.74
C LYS A 235 14.43 9.29 27.24
N ARG A 236 13.32 8.98 27.92
CA ARG A 236 12.37 7.92 27.50
C ARG A 236 11.51 8.27 26.28
N ALA A 237 11.60 9.48 25.75
CA ALA A 237 10.96 9.87 24.49
C ALA A 237 11.82 9.59 23.24
N ILE A 238 13.06 9.09 23.39
CA ILE A 238 14.06 9.03 22.30
C ILE A 238 14.60 7.61 22.04
N VAL A 239 14.18 6.58 22.79
CA VAL A 239 14.70 5.21 22.63
C VAL A 239 13.55 4.19 22.46
N ASP A 240 12.75 4.37 21.42
CA ASP A 240 12.13 3.25 20.71
C ASP A 240 12.96 3.05 19.44
N SER A 241 14.06 2.29 19.57
CA SER A 241 14.91 1.92 18.44
C SER A 241 14.14 1.00 17.50
N ILE A 242 13.85 1.54 16.32
CA ILE A 242 13.49 0.80 15.10
C ILE A 242 14.58 -0.25 14.87
N PRO A 243 14.25 -1.54 14.65
CA PRO A 243 15.25 -2.51 14.23
C PRO A 243 15.76 -2.15 12.82
N GLU A 244 16.91 -1.48 12.76
CA GLU A 244 17.72 -1.37 11.55
C GLU A 244 18.34 -2.73 11.24
N ALA A 245 17.64 -3.55 10.44
CA ALA A 245 18.27 -4.52 9.54
C ALA A 245 17.22 -5.17 8.65
N TRP A 246 17.03 -4.70 7.42
CA TRP A 246 16.56 -5.56 6.33
C TRP A 246 17.33 -5.30 5.04
N THR A 247 18.32 -6.16 4.83
CA THR A 247 18.95 -6.43 3.54
C THR A 247 18.03 -7.31 2.69
N LYS A 248 17.58 -6.77 1.55
CA LYS A 248 17.05 -7.40 0.31
C LYS A 248 16.05 -8.57 0.43
N PRO A 249 14.94 -8.56 -0.33
CA PRO A 249 13.98 -9.66 -0.32
C PRO A 249 14.60 -10.94 -0.91
N SER A 250 14.76 -11.97 -0.08
CA SER A 250 15.04 -13.35 -0.49
C SER A 250 13.72 -14.06 -0.79
N THR A 251 13.74 -14.98 -1.76
CA THR A 251 12.60 -15.78 -2.28
C THR A 251 12.03 -16.81 -1.29
N ASP A 252 12.24 -16.63 0.02
CA ASP A 252 11.84 -17.60 1.04
C ASP A 252 10.42 -17.32 1.53
N HIS A 253 9.51 -18.29 1.33
CA HIS A 253 8.09 -18.23 1.73
C HIS A 253 7.90 -18.36 3.25
N ARG A 254 8.56 -17.50 4.04
CA ARG A 254 8.30 -17.34 5.47
C ARG A 254 6.87 -16.85 5.67
N LEU A 255 6.12 -17.47 6.59
CA LEU A 255 4.88 -16.91 7.13
C LEU A 255 5.24 -15.61 7.88
N VAL A 256 5.22 -14.49 7.16
CA VAL A 256 5.28 -13.15 7.76
C VAL A 256 3.97 -12.97 8.53
N LEU A 257 4.02 -12.95 9.87
CA LEU A 257 2.90 -12.51 10.68
C LEU A 257 2.61 -11.06 10.33
N ARG A 258 1.67 -10.85 9.39
CA ARG A 258 1.21 -9.52 9.01
C ARG A 258 0.61 -8.86 10.27
N PRO A 259 1.11 -7.70 10.72
CA PRO A 259 0.54 -7.00 11.86
C PRO A 259 -0.93 -6.66 11.60
N GLY A 260 -1.74 -6.64 12.66
CA GLY A 260 -3.14 -6.20 12.62
C GLY A 260 -4.17 -7.29 12.96
N THR A 261 -5.43 -6.88 13.08
CA THR A 261 -6.57 -7.76 13.34
C THR A 261 -6.81 -8.74 12.18
N ARG A 262 -7.74 -9.67 12.35
CA ARG A 262 -8.15 -10.57 11.25
C ARG A 262 -8.73 -9.76 10.07
N GLU A 263 -9.57 -8.78 10.36
CA GLU A 263 -10.17 -7.92 9.34
C GLU A 263 -9.11 -7.08 8.62
N GLU A 264 -8.19 -6.47 9.36
CA GLU A 264 -7.08 -5.69 8.76
C GLU A 264 -6.24 -6.55 7.81
N ARG A 265 -5.89 -7.77 8.22
CA ARG A 265 -5.11 -8.70 7.37
C ARG A 265 -5.87 -9.11 6.12
N GLN A 266 -7.17 -9.38 6.22
CA GLN A 266 -8.02 -9.71 5.07
C GLN A 266 -8.04 -8.57 4.05
N TYR A 267 -8.20 -7.32 4.50
CA TYR A 267 -8.27 -6.18 3.58
C TYR A 267 -6.90 -5.79 3.00
N VAL A 268 -5.79 -5.99 3.73
CA VAL A 268 -4.44 -5.88 3.16
C VAL A 268 -4.19 -6.96 2.10
N GLU A 269 -4.65 -8.19 2.34
CA GLU A 269 -4.57 -9.24 1.33
C GLU A 269 -5.38 -8.90 0.08
N PHE A 270 -6.61 -8.42 0.25
CA PHE A 270 -7.43 -7.93 -0.87
C PHE A 270 -6.74 -6.77 -1.58
N PHE A 271 -6.11 -5.86 -0.83
CA PHE A 271 -5.33 -4.77 -1.41
C PHE A 271 -4.19 -5.29 -2.29
N CYS A 272 -3.34 -6.18 -1.76
CA CYS A 272 -2.18 -6.69 -2.48
C CYS A 272 -2.55 -7.57 -3.70
N THR A 273 -3.68 -8.28 -3.65
CA THR A 273 -4.06 -9.25 -4.69
C THR A 273 -5.04 -8.71 -5.73
N ARG A 274 -5.86 -7.73 -5.37
CA ARG A 274 -6.96 -7.20 -6.22
C ARG A 274 -6.83 -5.70 -6.41
N THR A 275 -6.71 -4.93 -5.34
CA THR A 275 -6.68 -3.46 -5.44
C THR A 275 -5.45 -2.96 -6.16
N SER A 276 -4.25 -3.48 -5.87
CA SER A 276 -3.01 -3.11 -6.56
C SER A 276 -3.13 -3.20 -8.09
N ARG A 277 -3.75 -4.27 -8.60
CA ARG A 277 -4.02 -4.48 -10.03
C ARG A 277 -5.05 -3.48 -10.58
N ALA A 278 -6.10 -3.17 -9.82
CA ALA A 278 -7.07 -2.14 -10.20
C ALA A 278 -6.43 -0.73 -10.23
N LEU A 279 -5.44 -0.48 -9.36
CA LEU A 279 -4.72 0.80 -9.33
C LEU A 279 -3.65 0.90 -10.42
N SER A 280 -3.09 -0.21 -10.91
CA SER A 280 -2.09 -0.22 -12.00
C SER A 280 -2.71 -0.26 -13.40
N GLY A 281 -3.96 -0.72 -13.54
CA GLY A 281 -4.64 -0.85 -14.83
C GLY A 281 -3.93 -1.84 -15.76
N PHE A 282 -3.64 -1.42 -17.00
CA PHE A 282 -2.99 -2.24 -18.04
C PHE A 282 -1.45 -2.17 -18.04
N PHE A 283 -0.86 -1.36 -17.17
CA PHE A 283 0.58 -1.11 -17.17
C PHE A 283 1.20 -1.65 -15.90
N ASP A 284 2.34 -2.31 -16.01
CA ASP A 284 3.12 -2.72 -14.85
C ASP A 284 3.62 -1.46 -14.13
N SER A 285 3.43 -1.43 -12.81
CA SER A 285 3.93 -0.38 -11.92
C SER A 285 4.50 -1.05 -10.68
N ASP A 286 5.79 -0.83 -10.45
CA ASP A 286 6.50 -1.39 -9.30
C ASP A 286 5.98 -0.77 -7.99
N LEU A 287 5.45 0.46 -8.04
CA LEU A 287 4.79 1.10 -6.90
C LEU A 287 3.63 0.27 -6.38
N TRP A 288 2.65 -0.04 -7.23
CA TRP A 288 1.45 -0.77 -6.82
C TRP A 288 1.74 -2.25 -6.57
N ARG A 289 2.63 -2.85 -7.36
CA ARG A 289 2.86 -4.30 -7.35
C ARG A 289 3.85 -4.76 -6.27
N TYR A 290 4.89 -3.97 -5.98
CA TYR A 290 5.97 -4.37 -5.08
C TYR A 290 6.16 -3.41 -3.90
N PHE A 291 6.34 -2.11 -4.15
CA PHE A 291 6.69 -1.16 -3.09
C PHE A 291 5.55 -0.98 -2.08
N LEU A 292 4.31 -0.74 -2.51
CA LEU A 292 3.19 -0.52 -1.60
C LEU A 292 2.83 -1.75 -0.75
N PRO A 293 2.79 -2.97 -1.29
CA PRO A 293 2.66 -4.17 -0.47
C PRO A 293 3.75 -4.29 0.60
N GLN A 294 5.01 -4.02 0.25
CA GLN A 294 6.14 -4.05 1.18
C GLN A 294 6.01 -2.97 2.26
N LEU A 295 5.72 -1.73 1.86
CA LEU A 295 5.54 -0.60 2.78
C LEU A 295 4.30 -0.76 3.66
N SER A 296 3.23 -1.40 3.19
CA SER A 296 2.09 -1.74 4.04
C SER A 296 2.47 -2.72 5.16
N HIS A 297 3.55 -3.49 4.99
CA HIS A 297 4.07 -4.34 6.05
C HIS A 297 4.95 -3.57 7.03
N SER A 298 5.83 -2.70 6.56
CA SER A 298 6.77 -1.98 7.44
C SER A 298 6.18 -0.71 8.07
N GLU A 299 5.39 0.07 7.33
CA GLU A 299 4.94 1.41 7.72
C GLU A 299 3.47 1.41 8.17
N ALA A 300 3.22 1.79 9.43
CA ALA A 300 1.88 1.79 10.01
C ALA A 300 0.90 2.74 9.28
N ALA A 301 1.36 3.93 8.88
CA ALA A 301 0.54 4.89 8.14
C ALA A 301 0.06 4.31 6.80
N VAL A 302 0.99 3.74 6.02
CA VAL A 302 0.72 3.08 4.74
C VAL A 302 -0.18 1.86 4.93
N ARG A 303 0.07 1.05 5.97
CA ARG A 303 -0.75 -0.12 6.30
C ARG A 303 -2.20 0.24 6.51
N HIS A 304 -2.49 1.17 7.42
CA HIS A 304 -3.85 1.55 7.76
C HIS A 304 -4.56 2.21 6.56
N ALA A 305 -3.85 2.98 5.74
CA ALA A 305 -4.40 3.54 4.50
C ALA A 305 -4.71 2.43 3.47
N ALA A 306 -3.82 1.45 3.31
CA ALA A 306 -4.03 0.30 2.43
C ALA A 306 -5.19 -0.60 2.89
N VAL A 307 -5.35 -0.82 4.21
CA VAL A 307 -6.50 -1.51 4.81
C VAL A 307 -7.80 -0.78 4.46
N ALA A 308 -7.86 0.53 4.71
CA ALA A 308 -9.04 1.34 4.44
C ALA A 308 -9.43 1.28 2.96
N LEU A 309 -8.43 1.37 2.08
CA LEU A 309 -8.60 1.30 0.64
C LEU A 309 -9.04 -0.10 0.17
N GLY A 310 -8.44 -1.15 0.70
CA GLY A 310 -8.81 -2.55 0.43
C GLY A 310 -10.26 -2.85 0.84
N ALA A 311 -10.68 -2.38 2.01
CA ALA A 311 -12.04 -2.53 2.50
C ALA A 311 -13.07 -1.80 1.62
N LEU A 312 -12.77 -0.56 1.21
CA LEU A 312 -13.61 0.20 0.30
C LEU A 312 -13.70 -0.45 -1.08
N HIS A 313 -12.56 -0.85 -1.66
CA HIS A 313 -12.54 -1.47 -2.97
C HIS A 313 -13.28 -2.80 -2.99
N GLN A 314 -13.11 -3.65 -1.96
CA GLN A 314 -13.85 -4.90 -1.87
C GLN A 314 -15.36 -4.65 -1.83
N HIS A 315 -15.80 -3.64 -1.07
CA HIS A 315 -17.21 -3.29 -1.04
C HIS A 315 -17.72 -2.79 -2.38
N VAL A 316 -17.00 -1.85 -3.01
CA VAL A 316 -17.34 -1.33 -4.35
C VAL A 316 -17.37 -2.45 -5.39
N HIS A 317 -16.43 -3.39 -5.34
CA HIS A 317 -16.42 -4.56 -6.22
C HIS A 317 -17.66 -5.43 -6.02
N VAL A 318 -18.04 -5.74 -4.77
CA VAL A 318 -19.26 -6.51 -4.47
C VAL A 318 -20.54 -5.80 -4.92
N VAL A 319 -20.63 -4.48 -4.72
CA VAL A 319 -21.79 -3.69 -5.14
C VAL A 319 -21.85 -3.60 -6.66
N LEU A 320 -20.75 -3.28 -7.33
CA LEU A 320 -20.77 -3.01 -8.78
C LEU A 320 -20.69 -4.27 -9.66
N SER A 321 -20.33 -5.43 -9.09
CA SER A 321 -20.25 -6.72 -9.82
C SER A 321 -21.57 -7.49 -9.90
N LYS A 322 -22.59 -7.16 -9.07
CA LYS A 322 -23.91 -7.79 -9.19
C LYS A 322 -24.71 -7.10 -10.29
N GLU A 323 -25.26 -7.88 -11.22
CA GLU A 323 -26.08 -7.43 -12.37
C GLU A 323 -27.36 -6.64 -12.00
N ARG A 324 -27.64 -6.47 -10.70
CA ARG A 324 -28.66 -5.58 -10.14
C ARG A 324 -28.11 -4.93 -8.88
N CYS A 325 -27.46 -3.79 -9.01
CA CYS A 325 -27.11 -2.98 -7.84
C CYS A 325 -27.50 -1.52 -8.05
N ASP A 326 -28.23 -1.03 -7.06
CA ASP A 326 -28.58 0.36 -6.89
C ASP A 326 -27.34 1.09 -6.32
N PRO A 327 -26.81 2.15 -6.97
CA PRO A 327 -25.77 3.01 -6.41
C PRO A 327 -26.12 3.60 -5.03
N ARG A 328 -27.37 3.42 -4.56
CA ARG A 328 -27.86 3.77 -3.24
C ARG A 328 -27.58 2.73 -2.15
N GLU A 329 -27.15 1.50 -2.46
CA GLU A 329 -26.73 0.54 -1.43
C GLU A 329 -25.49 1.07 -0.71
N LYS A 330 -25.68 1.47 0.54
CA LYS A 330 -24.62 2.03 1.37
C LYS A 330 -23.71 0.90 1.87
N ILE A 331 -22.42 1.20 1.97
CA ILE A 331 -21.51 0.47 2.86
C ILE A 331 -22.22 0.29 4.21
N SER A 332 -22.24 -0.93 4.74
CA SER A 332 -22.85 -1.19 6.05
C SER A 332 -22.28 -0.22 7.08
N ALA A 333 -23.10 0.28 8.01
CA ALA A 333 -22.65 1.27 8.99
C ALA A 333 -21.39 0.80 9.74
N GLN A 334 -21.29 -0.50 10.00
CA GLN A 334 -20.14 -1.15 10.62
C GLN A 334 -18.87 -1.08 9.73
N ASN A 335 -19.00 -1.33 8.42
CA ASN A 335 -17.87 -1.22 7.49
C ASN A 335 -17.46 0.24 7.26
N GLN A 336 -18.40 1.19 7.24
CA GLN A 336 -18.09 2.62 7.17
C GLN A 336 -17.29 3.06 8.40
N GLN A 337 -17.73 2.65 9.58
CA GLN A 337 -17.02 2.94 10.82
C GLN A 337 -15.61 2.35 10.82
N PHE A 338 -15.45 1.11 10.34
CA PHE A 338 -14.13 0.48 10.21
C PHE A 338 -13.21 1.27 9.27
N VAL A 339 -13.69 1.64 8.06
CA VAL A 339 -12.90 2.43 7.10
C VAL A 339 -12.46 3.76 7.71
N ILE A 340 -13.36 4.47 8.41
CA ILE A 340 -13.04 5.75 9.07
C ILE A 340 -12.00 5.55 10.18
N GLN A 341 -12.12 4.48 10.99
CA GLN A 341 -11.14 4.17 12.03
C GLN A 341 -9.75 3.93 11.45
N GLN A 342 -9.66 3.16 10.37
CA GLN A 342 -8.40 2.86 9.68
C GLN A 342 -7.81 4.13 9.04
N TYR A 343 -8.64 4.93 8.37
CA TYR A 343 -8.22 6.22 7.81
C TYR A 343 -7.66 7.17 8.88
N ASN A 344 -8.34 7.30 10.02
CA ASN A 344 -7.87 8.13 11.13
C ASN A 344 -6.58 7.58 11.79
N SER A 345 -6.43 6.26 11.86
CA SER A 345 -5.18 5.64 12.32
C SER A 345 -4.02 5.95 11.38
N ALA A 346 -4.24 5.89 10.06
CA ALA A 346 -3.24 6.27 9.07
C ALA A 346 -2.79 7.74 9.25
N ILE A 347 -3.73 8.66 9.45
CA ILE A 347 -3.42 10.08 9.72
C ILE A 347 -2.60 10.23 11.01
N ARG A 348 -3.00 9.57 12.11
CA ARG A 348 -2.27 9.67 13.39
C ARG A 348 -0.82 9.23 13.25
N HIS A 349 -0.57 8.11 12.56
CA HIS A 349 0.78 7.62 12.32
C HIS A 349 1.58 8.56 11.41
N LEU A 350 0.96 9.10 10.35
CA LEU A 350 1.60 10.04 9.46
C LEU A 350 1.99 11.34 10.18
N VAL A 351 1.09 11.92 10.98
CA VAL A 351 1.35 13.15 11.75
C VAL A 351 2.47 12.93 12.78
N ALA A 352 2.51 11.77 13.43
CA ALA A 352 3.59 11.42 14.34
C ALA A 352 4.95 11.36 13.62
N GLN A 353 5.00 10.75 12.42
CA GLN A 353 6.20 10.70 11.58
C GLN A 353 6.64 12.09 11.09
N MET A 354 5.69 12.92 10.64
CA MET A 354 5.97 14.29 10.19
C MET A 354 6.54 15.19 11.30
N SER A 355 6.28 14.86 12.57
CA SER A 355 6.76 15.59 13.74
C SER A 355 8.16 15.16 14.19
N SER A 356 8.72 14.10 13.60
CA SER A 356 10.06 13.59 13.89
C SER A 356 11.13 14.26 13.00
N ALA A 357 12.37 14.34 13.48
CA ALA A 357 13.47 15.01 12.77
C ALA A 357 13.93 14.30 11.47
N ASN A 358 13.51 13.04 11.24
CA ASN A 358 13.80 12.27 10.03
C ASN A 358 12.59 12.26 9.08
N GLN A 359 12.34 13.39 8.40
CA GLN A 359 11.33 13.43 7.36
C GLN A 359 11.75 12.55 6.18
N VAL A 360 10.83 11.69 5.75
CA VAL A 360 10.98 10.84 4.57
C VAL A 360 9.90 11.25 3.55
N PRO A 361 10.19 12.16 2.61
CA PRO A 361 9.17 12.79 1.75
C PRO A 361 8.35 11.79 0.92
N HIS A 362 8.95 10.67 0.51
CA HIS A 362 8.26 9.65 -0.28
C HIS A 362 7.14 8.95 0.50
N LEU A 363 7.26 8.74 1.82
CA LEU A 363 6.20 8.11 2.62
C LEU A 363 4.97 9.02 2.74
N THR A 364 5.18 10.33 2.86
CA THR A 364 4.09 11.31 2.88
C THR A 364 3.36 11.34 1.54
N LEU A 365 4.10 11.35 0.42
CA LEU A 365 3.50 11.26 -0.91
C LEU A 365 2.73 9.94 -1.09
N ILE A 366 3.31 8.80 -0.75
CA ILE A 366 2.65 7.49 -0.85
C ILE A 366 1.35 7.46 -0.04
N THR A 367 1.38 7.95 1.20
CA THR A 367 0.19 7.98 2.06
C THR A 367 -0.88 8.93 1.50
N CYS A 368 -0.47 10.11 1.01
CA CYS A 368 -1.34 11.03 0.27
C CYS A 368 -1.98 10.32 -0.93
N CYS A 369 -1.20 9.50 -1.65
CA CYS A 369 -1.68 8.78 -2.81
C CYS A 369 -2.77 7.75 -2.49
N LEU A 370 -2.59 7.02 -1.39
CA LEU A 370 -3.61 6.11 -0.88
C LEU A 370 -4.85 6.87 -0.42
N PHE A 371 -4.71 8.05 0.20
CA PHE A 371 -5.85 8.88 0.57
C PHE A 371 -6.63 9.42 -0.64
N VAL A 372 -5.96 9.83 -1.72
CA VAL A 372 -6.63 10.18 -2.99
C VAL A 372 -7.52 9.01 -3.44
N CYS A 373 -6.99 7.78 -3.45
CA CYS A 373 -7.75 6.59 -3.84
C CYS A 373 -8.93 6.30 -2.90
N VAL A 374 -8.74 6.46 -1.58
CA VAL A 374 -9.81 6.29 -0.58
C VAL A 374 -10.93 7.31 -0.80
N GLU A 375 -10.60 8.59 -1.01
CA GLU A 375 -11.60 9.64 -1.23
C GLU A 375 -12.34 9.44 -2.57
N ILE A 376 -11.64 8.99 -3.62
CA ILE A 376 -12.25 8.62 -4.91
C ILE A 376 -13.31 7.52 -4.73
N LEU A 377 -12.95 6.42 -4.06
CA LEU A 377 -13.87 5.29 -3.83
C LEU A 377 -15.00 5.65 -2.86
N SER A 378 -14.73 6.55 -1.91
CA SER A 378 -15.75 7.08 -1.00
C SER A 378 -16.70 8.08 -1.66
N GLY A 379 -16.43 8.49 -2.92
CA GLY A 379 -17.23 9.47 -3.65
C GLY A 379 -16.98 10.93 -3.25
N GLN A 380 -15.94 11.19 -2.46
CA GLN A 380 -15.58 12.52 -1.94
C GLN A 380 -14.60 13.24 -2.88
N LEU A 381 -15.06 13.54 -4.09
CA LEU A 381 -14.21 14.04 -5.18
C LEU A 381 -13.49 15.34 -4.85
N LYS A 382 -14.15 16.25 -4.11
CA LYS A 382 -13.51 17.50 -3.67
C LYS A 382 -12.28 17.24 -2.81
N LYS A 383 -12.38 16.33 -1.83
CA LYS A 383 -11.27 15.94 -0.95
C LYS A 383 -10.17 15.22 -1.72
N ALA A 384 -10.53 14.36 -2.68
CA ALA A 384 -9.55 13.72 -3.56
C ALA A 384 -8.72 14.76 -4.32
N LEU A 385 -9.37 15.78 -4.89
CA LEU A 385 -8.68 16.89 -5.57
C LEU A 385 -7.84 17.74 -4.60
N ASP A 386 -8.31 17.98 -3.38
CA ASP A 386 -7.55 18.69 -2.34
C ASP A 386 -6.26 17.92 -2.00
N HIS A 387 -6.33 16.59 -1.87
CA HIS A 387 -5.15 15.73 -1.65
C HIS A 387 -4.21 15.72 -2.85
N ILE A 388 -4.74 15.62 -4.08
CA ILE A 388 -3.92 15.70 -5.30
C ILE A 388 -3.13 17.01 -5.33
N GLU A 389 -3.80 18.13 -5.09
CA GLU A 389 -3.19 19.46 -5.07
C GLU A 389 -2.13 19.59 -3.97
N ALA A 390 -2.40 19.06 -2.77
CA ALA A 390 -1.44 19.04 -1.67
C ALA A 390 -0.21 18.18 -2.00
N GLY A 391 -0.39 16.98 -2.55
CA GLY A 391 0.69 16.08 -2.96
C GLY A 391 1.58 16.68 -4.04
N LEU A 392 0.98 17.33 -5.05
CA LEU A 392 1.69 18.05 -6.10
C LEU A 392 2.51 19.23 -5.54
N LYS A 393 1.98 20.00 -4.57
CA LYS A 393 2.73 21.09 -3.92
C LYS A 393 3.91 20.57 -3.11
N ILE A 394 3.78 19.41 -2.46
CA ILE A 394 4.89 18.75 -1.74
C ILE A 394 5.99 18.38 -2.74
N LEU A 395 5.63 17.75 -3.86
CA LEU A 395 6.60 17.38 -4.88
C LEU A 395 7.31 18.61 -5.49
N GLN A 396 6.55 19.67 -5.81
CA GLN A 396 7.10 20.90 -6.37
C GLN A 396 8.13 21.55 -5.43
N ARG A 397 7.85 21.61 -4.12
CA ARG A 397 8.82 22.12 -3.13
C ARG A 397 10.10 21.29 -3.13
N TRP A 398 9.94 19.97 -3.19
CA TRP A 398 11.06 19.04 -3.19
C TRP A 398 11.94 19.17 -4.45
N GLU A 399 11.33 19.35 -5.62
CA GLU A 399 12.05 19.65 -6.87
C GLU A 399 12.87 20.94 -6.75
N ASN A 400 12.29 21.99 -6.16
CA ASN A 400 12.96 23.28 -5.99
C ASN A 400 14.13 23.22 -4.98
N GLU A 401 13.99 22.45 -3.90
CA GLU A 401 15.02 22.29 -2.87
C GLU A 401 16.20 21.41 -3.33
N THR A 402 15.97 20.53 -4.29
CA THR A 402 16.98 19.58 -4.82
C THR A 402 17.61 20.01 -6.15
N ASP A 403 17.40 21.26 -6.57
CA ASP A 403 17.85 21.79 -7.87
C ASP A 403 17.39 20.90 -9.06
N GLY A 404 16.14 20.40 -8.97
CA GLY A 404 15.54 19.49 -9.95
C GLY A 404 16.10 18.06 -9.96
N ARG A 405 16.98 17.70 -9.01
CA ARG A 405 17.52 16.33 -8.86
C ARG A 405 16.73 15.55 -7.82
N LEU A 406 15.57 15.01 -8.24
CA LEU A 406 14.97 13.88 -7.53
C LEU A 406 15.99 12.73 -7.58
N GLN A 407 16.65 12.45 -6.45
CA GLN A 407 17.65 11.37 -6.36
C GLN A 407 17.01 10.06 -6.85
N SER A 408 17.69 9.40 -7.78
CA SER A 408 17.19 8.24 -8.53
C SER A 408 17.16 6.97 -7.66
N GLU A 409 16.20 6.90 -6.76
CA GLU A 409 15.78 5.66 -6.09
C GLU A 409 14.39 5.28 -6.60
N GLY A 410 14.21 4.02 -7.01
CA GLY A 410 13.11 3.57 -7.89
C GLY A 410 11.69 3.94 -7.45
N ILE A 411 11.44 4.15 -6.14
CA ILE A 411 10.11 4.57 -5.67
C ILE A 411 9.75 6.01 -6.04
N THR A 412 10.75 6.90 -6.11
CA THR A 412 10.56 8.31 -6.45
C THR A 412 10.15 8.48 -7.91
N GLU A 413 10.73 7.68 -8.81
CA GLU A 413 10.38 7.67 -10.23
C GLU A 413 8.92 7.23 -10.46
N GLU A 414 8.48 6.14 -9.81
CA GLU A 414 7.11 5.68 -9.91
C GLU A 414 6.10 6.69 -9.34
N LEU A 415 6.46 7.39 -8.25
CA LEU A 415 5.66 8.47 -7.70
C LEU A 415 5.55 9.63 -8.69
N THR A 416 6.64 10.02 -9.36
CA THR A 416 6.60 11.04 -10.42
C THR A 416 5.62 10.66 -11.52
N TYR A 417 5.62 9.41 -12.00
CA TYR A 417 4.70 8.95 -13.05
C TYR A 417 3.23 9.15 -12.66
N MET A 418 2.88 8.83 -11.42
CA MET A 418 1.52 9.03 -10.91
C MET A 418 1.17 10.51 -10.74
N VAL A 419 2.08 11.30 -10.18
CA VAL A 419 1.85 12.73 -9.92
C VAL A 419 1.65 13.51 -11.23
N VAL A 420 2.43 13.20 -12.27
CA VAL A 420 2.25 13.77 -13.63
C VAL A 420 0.84 13.52 -14.14
N ARG A 421 0.31 12.30 -13.99
CA ARG A 421 -1.06 11.97 -14.40
C ARG A 421 -2.12 12.69 -13.56
N TRP A 422 -1.89 12.89 -12.27
CA TRP A 422 -2.81 13.62 -11.40
C TRP A 422 -2.84 15.11 -11.63
N ASN A 423 -1.74 15.71 -12.06
CA ASN A 423 -1.72 17.12 -12.44
C ASN A 423 -2.70 17.41 -13.59
N ILE A 424 -2.81 16.49 -14.56
CA ILE A 424 -3.80 16.56 -15.66
C ILE A 424 -5.23 16.54 -15.09
N GLN A 425 -5.48 15.76 -14.04
CA GLN A 425 -6.81 15.62 -13.44
C GLN A 425 -7.29 16.92 -12.78
N LEU A 426 -6.39 17.75 -12.23
CA LEU A 426 -6.74 19.06 -11.69
C LEU A 426 -7.43 19.92 -12.77
N SER A 427 -6.76 20.06 -13.92
CA SER A 427 -7.27 20.85 -15.05
C SER A 427 -8.62 20.34 -15.55
N MET A 428 -8.70 19.02 -15.77
CA MET A 428 -9.92 18.36 -16.24
C MET A 428 -11.13 18.53 -15.31
N HIS A 429 -10.88 18.81 -14.02
CA HIS A 429 -11.92 19.06 -13.01
C HIS A 429 -11.98 20.53 -12.58
N GLY A 430 -11.49 21.44 -13.42
CA GLY A 430 -11.65 22.88 -13.24
C GLY A 430 -10.78 23.51 -12.15
N ARG A 431 -9.70 22.84 -11.74
CA ARG A 431 -8.65 23.38 -10.87
C ARG A 431 -7.40 23.70 -11.68
N LYS A 432 -6.65 24.71 -11.26
CA LYS A 432 -5.41 25.11 -11.93
C LYS A 432 -4.33 24.03 -11.75
N MET A 433 -3.60 23.71 -12.82
CA MET A 433 -2.45 22.82 -12.73
C MET A 433 -1.33 23.44 -11.88
N ILE A 434 -0.55 22.57 -11.23
CA ILE A 434 0.66 22.97 -10.52
C ILE A 434 1.84 22.93 -11.50
N PRO A 435 2.66 23.99 -11.59
CA PRO A 435 3.80 24.00 -12.50
C PRO A 435 4.90 23.09 -11.95
N LEU A 436 5.08 21.94 -12.58
CA LEU A 436 6.11 20.95 -12.25
C LEU A 436 7.32 21.11 -13.18
N ASN A 437 8.52 20.84 -12.67
CA ASN A 437 9.75 20.84 -13.48
C ASN A 437 9.88 19.52 -14.25
N LEU A 438 8.95 19.26 -15.16
CA LEU A 438 9.04 18.14 -16.09
C LEU A 438 10.17 18.45 -17.07
N ARG A 439 11.35 17.81 -16.89
CA ARG A 439 12.56 18.02 -17.70
C ARG A 439 12.19 18.39 -19.13
N GLN A 440 12.47 19.64 -19.49
CA GLN A 440 12.52 20.00 -20.90
C GLN A 440 13.72 19.23 -21.47
N PRO A 441 13.60 18.46 -22.56
CA PRO A 441 14.76 18.29 -23.40
C PRO A 441 15.17 19.71 -23.78
N ASP A 442 16.38 20.14 -23.42
CA ASP A 442 16.91 21.45 -23.84
C ASP A 442 16.46 21.72 -25.27
N GLU A 443 15.87 22.89 -25.54
CA GLU A 443 15.39 23.24 -26.89
C GLU A 443 16.53 23.16 -27.94
N ALA A 444 17.79 23.17 -27.49
CA ALA A 444 18.99 22.94 -28.30
C ALA A 444 19.33 21.46 -28.59
N GLN A 445 18.78 20.50 -27.83
CA GLN A 445 19.03 19.04 -27.96
C GLN A 445 17.86 18.23 -28.54
N SER A 446 16.66 18.80 -28.66
CA SER A 446 15.46 18.11 -29.20
C SER A 446 15.43 18.01 -30.73
N LEU A 447 16.25 18.80 -31.43
CA LEU A 447 16.46 18.68 -32.87
C LEU A 447 17.26 17.40 -33.18
N GLY A 448 16.56 16.27 -33.31
CA GLY A 448 17.08 15.07 -33.98
C GLY A 448 17.39 13.84 -33.11
N LYS A 449 17.09 13.82 -31.80
CA LYS A 449 17.16 12.57 -31.02
C LYS A 449 15.94 11.70 -31.31
N GLN A 450 16.13 10.60 -32.04
CA GLN A 450 15.15 9.52 -32.13
C GLN A 450 14.92 8.94 -30.72
N GLU A 451 13.75 9.18 -30.14
CA GLU A 451 13.32 8.45 -28.96
C GLU A 451 13.29 6.96 -29.29
N CYS A 452 14.08 6.17 -28.55
CA CYS A 452 14.19 4.73 -28.69
C CYS A 452 13.91 4.10 -27.34
N TRP A 453 12.64 3.80 -27.08
CA TRP A 453 12.21 3.19 -25.82
C TRP A 453 12.48 1.68 -25.83
N SER A 454 12.72 1.10 -24.65
CA SER A 454 12.84 -0.35 -24.44
C SER A 454 11.49 -1.03 -24.26
N ASP A 455 10.55 -0.34 -23.62
CA ASP A 455 9.28 -0.86 -23.11
C ASP A 455 8.13 0.15 -23.29
N ILE A 456 6.90 -0.29 -22.99
CA ILE A 456 5.68 0.52 -23.14
C ILE A 456 5.51 1.52 -21.99
N SER A 457 6.01 1.21 -20.79
CA SER A 457 5.87 2.09 -19.62
C SER A 457 6.63 3.41 -19.83
N THR A 458 7.83 3.36 -20.40
CA THR A 458 8.60 4.56 -20.77
C THR A 458 7.94 5.36 -21.90
N ALA A 459 7.39 4.69 -22.91
CA ALA A 459 6.63 5.36 -23.97
C ALA A 459 5.38 6.07 -23.42
N ARG A 460 4.66 5.40 -22.50
CA ARG A 460 3.52 5.97 -21.77
C ARG A 460 3.92 7.21 -20.99
N TYR A 461 4.98 7.14 -20.19
CA TYR A 461 5.43 8.26 -19.38
C TYR A 461 5.79 9.48 -20.26
N SER A 462 6.50 9.26 -21.37
CA SER A 462 6.79 10.33 -22.34
C SER A 462 5.50 10.98 -22.88
N LEU A 463 4.46 10.18 -23.18
CA LEU A 463 3.16 10.71 -23.58
C LEU A 463 2.52 11.53 -22.45
N ASP A 464 2.48 11.02 -21.22
CA ASP A 464 1.88 11.71 -20.07
C ASP A 464 2.55 13.09 -19.82
N VAL A 465 3.86 13.21 -20.07
CA VAL A 465 4.59 14.49 -20.05
C VAL A 465 4.14 15.42 -21.18
N LEU A 466 3.97 14.91 -22.41
CA LEU A 466 3.44 15.70 -23.53
C LEU A 466 2.01 16.17 -23.27
N ILE A 467 1.16 15.33 -22.66
CA ILE A 467 -0.20 15.70 -22.26
C ILE A 467 -0.16 16.83 -21.23
N ASN A 468 0.71 16.75 -20.22
CA ASN A 468 0.89 17.83 -19.24
C ASN A 468 1.29 19.15 -19.90
N ARG A 469 2.28 19.11 -20.80
CA ARG A 469 2.73 20.30 -21.55
C ARG A 469 1.61 20.89 -22.41
N THR A 470 0.82 20.03 -23.05
CA THR A 470 -0.33 20.43 -23.86
C THR A 470 -1.41 21.07 -23.00
N MET A 471 -1.77 20.45 -21.88
CA MET A 471 -2.79 20.96 -20.96
C MET A 471 -2.38 22.29 -20.33
N SER A 472 -1.12 22.43 -19.92
CA SER A 472 -0.57 23.69 -19.42
C SER A 472 -0.59 24.78 -20.49
N PHE A 473 -0.32 24.44 -21.75
CA PHE A 473 -0.46 25.38 -22.88
C PHE A 473 -1.91 25.79 -23.09
N VAL A 474 -2.86 24.85 -23.09
CA VAL A 474 -4.30 25.13 -23.23
C VAL A 474 -4.80 26.04 -22.09
N GLU A 475 -4.37 25.81 -20.85
CA GLU A 475 -4.68 26.71 -19.72
C GLU A 475 -4.09 28.10 -19.92
N ALA A 476 -2.85 28.21 -20.43
CA ALA A 476 -2.19 29.49 -20.67
C ALA A 476 -2.81 30.28 -21.83
N VAL A 477 -3.36 29.60 -22.84
CA VAL A 477 -4.15 30.23 -23.92
C VAL A 477 -5.46 30.81 -23.35
N GLY A 478 -6.08 30.09 -22.41
CA GLY A 478 -7.27 30.57 -21.70
C GLY A 478 -8.56 30.50 -22.51
N ILE A 479 -9.65 30.96 -21.88
CA ILE A 479 -11.01 30.92 -22.45
C ILE A 479 -11.30 32.07 -23.40
N ASP A 480 -10.56 33.19 -23.29
CA ASP A 480 -10.74 34.34 -24.16
C ASP A 480 -10.23 34.02 -25.57
N ARG A 481 -11.16 33.91 -26.50
CA ARG A 481 -10.86 33.52 -27.87
C ARG A 481 -10.36 34.69 -28.72
N LYS A 482 -10.64 35.94 -28.32
CA LYS A 482 -10.25 37.15 -29.07
C LYS A 482 -8.74 37.35 -29.06
N THR A 483 -8.09 36.93 -27.97
CA THR A 483 -6.63 37.05 -27.76
C THR A 483 -5.83 35.87 -28.32
N ARG A 484 -6.48 34.89 -28.97
CA ARG A 484 -5.82 33.73 -29.58
C ARG A 484 -5.12 34.06 -30.89
N GLY A 485 -3.98 33.41 -31.10
CA GLY A 485 -3.19 33.47 -32.34
C GLY A 485 -1.94 34.33 -32.24
N SER A 486 -1.43 34.63 -31.04
CA SER A 486 -0.16 35.35 -30.91
C SER A 486 1.00 34.54 -31.49
N ALA A 487 2.06 35.21 -31.97
CA ALA A 487 3.20 34.53 -32.58
C ALA A 487 3.85 33.49 -31.65
N TRP A 488 3.87 33.75 -30.35
CA TRP A 488 4.35 32.78 -29.36
C TRP A 488 3.41 31.57 -29.25
N GLN A 489 2.09 31.80 -29.18
CA GLN A 489 1.10 30.72 -29.10
C GLN A 489 1.19 29.79 -30.31
N VAL A 490 1.25 30.35 -31.53
CA VAL A 490 1.33 29.58 -32.78
C VAL A 490 2.62 28.75 -32.81
N ARG A 491 3.77 29.36 -32.50
CA ARG A 491 5.04 28.61 -32.44
C ARG A 491 5.01 27.50 -31.41
N ARG A 492 4.44 27.75 -30.23
CA ARG A 492 4.34 26.76 -29.16
C ARG A 492 3.40 25.60 -29.52
N GLN A 493 2.24 25.90 -30.10
CA GLN A 493 1.30 24.89 -30.60
C GLN A 493 1.98 24.00 -31.65
N GLN A 494 2.65 24.59 -32.63
CA GLN A 494 3.35 23.86 -33.70
C GLN A 494 4.45 22.94 -33.16
N ALA A 495 5.24 23.42 -32.20
CA ALA A 495 6.28 22.60 -31.56
C ALA A 495 5.69 21.39 -30.82
N LEU A 496 4.60 21.57 -30.08
CA LEU A 496 3.91 20.48 -29.39
C LEU A 496 3.27 19.49 -30.37
N LEU A 497 2.76 19.95 -31.52
CA LEU A 497 2.23 19.08 -32.58
C LEU A 497 3.34 18.22 -33.18
N GLN A 498 4.50 18.81 -33.45
CA GLN A 498 5.69 18.09 -33.92
C GLN A 498 6.16 17.04 -32.90
N ASP A 499 6.19 17.39 -31.61
CA ASP A 499 6.51 16.45 -30.53
C ASP A 499 5.53 15.25 -30.51
N LEU A 500 4.22 15.50 -30.64
CA LEU A 500 3.19 14.45 -30.69
C LEU A 500 3.30 13.55 -31.93
N ASP A 501 3.61 14.12 -33.09
CA ASP A 501 3.83 13.35 -34.33
C ASP A 501 5.08 12.48 -34.23
N ALA A 502 6.17 13.04 -33.70
CA ALA A 502 7.41 12.32 -33.45
C ALA A 502 7.19 11.16 -32.47
N TRP A 503 6.44 11.40 -31.39
CA TRP A 503 6.07 10.38 -30.40
C TRP A 503 5.30 9.24 -31.07
N LEU A 504 4.27 9.53 -31.87
CA LEU A 504 3.48 8.49 -32.55
C LEU A 504 4.33 7.65 -33.50
N CYS A 505 5.21 8.30 -34.26
CA CYS A 505 6.13 7.60 -35.16
C CYS A 505 7.09 6.67 -34.40
N ALA A 506 7.61 7.13 -33.26
CA ALA A 506 8.45 6.30 -32.39
C ALA A 506 7.65 5.15 -31.77
N PHE A 507 6.39 5.39 -31.41
CA PHE A 507 5.53 4.40 -30.77
C PHE A 507 5.18 3.29 -31.75
N ASP A 508 4.86 3.62 -33.00
CA ASP A 508 4.64 2.65 -34.07
C ASP A 508 5.91 1.81 -34.35
N ARG A 509 7.10 2.41 -34.29
CA ARG A 509 8.38 1.67 -34.40
C ARG A 509 8.57 0.70 -33.22
N LEU A 510 8.27 1.14 -32.00
CA LEU A 510 8.33 0.30 -30.80
C LEU A 510 7.40 -0.92 -30.96
N LEU A 511 6.14 -0.70 -31.34
CA LEU A 511 5.17 -1.78 -31.54
C LEU A 511 5.60 -2.76 -32.65
N LYS A 512 6.12 -2.26 -33.77
CA LYS A 512 6.67 -3.10 -34.85
C LYS A 512 7.85 -3.96 -34.36
N ARG A 513 8.76 -3.40 -33.56
CA ARG A 513 9.91 -4.12 -32.97
C ARG A 513 9.46 -5.17 -31.96
N CYS A 514 8.51 -4.79 -31.10
CA CYS A 514 7.92 -5.68 -30.09
C CYS A 514 6.99 -6.73 -30.69
N GLY A 515 6.63 -6.62 -31.97
CA GLY A 515 5.80 -7.58 -32.71
C GLY A 515 6.24 -9.04 -32.59
N ARG A 516 7.53 -9.31 -32.40
CA ARG A 516 8.07 -10.68 -32.17
C ARG A 516 8.08 -11.12 -30.70
N ARG A 517 7.97 -10.20 -29.74
CA ARG A 517 7.91 -10.44 -28.27
C ARG A 517 6.52 -10.19 -27.66
N LEU A 518 5.50 -9.98 -28.51
CA LEU A 518 4.11 -9.63 -28.17
C LEU A 518 3.43 -10.52 -27.12
N LYS A 519 3.96 -11.71 -26.81
CA LYS A 519 3.42 -12.57 -25.74
C LYS A 519 3.55 -11.99 -24.32
N GLN A 520 4.34 -10.94 -24.11
CA GLN A 520 4.58 -10.35 -22.78
C GLN A 520 3.89 -9.01 -22.52
N ILE A 521 3.22 -8.42 -23.51
CA ILE A 521 2.60 -7.09 -23.39
C ILE A 521 1.08 -7.24 -23.36
N ASP A 522 0.42 -6.55 -22.42
CA ASP A 522 -1.04 -6.45 -22.43
C ASP A 522 -1.51 -5.64 -23.65
N PRO A 523 -2.33 -6.21 -24.55
CA PRO A 523 -2.75 -5.55 -25.79
C PRO A 523 -3.59 -4.29 -25.55
N ARG A 524 -4.18 -4.13 -24.36
CA ARG A 524 -5.02 -2.98 -24.01
C ARG A 524 -4.23 -1.69 -23.79
N GLY A 525 -3.00 -1.80 -23.29
CA GLY A 525 -2.13 -0.66 -23.03
C GLY A 525 -1.87 0.18 -24.29
N PRO A 526 -1.40 -0.44 -25.39
CA PRO A 526 -1.18 0.27 -26.65
C PRO A 526 -2.42 0.96 -27.24
N VAL A 527 -3.58 0.32 -27.16
CA VAL A 527 -4.85 0.88 -27.65
C VAL A 527 -5.22 2.13 -26.84
N LEU A 528 -5.09 2.07 -25.51
CA LEU A 528 -5.34 3.23 -24.66
C LEU A 528 -4.40 4.41 -24.95
N LEU A 529 -3.11 4.14 -25.21
CA LEU A 529 -2.16 5.20 -25.56
C LEU A 529 -2.52 5.88 -26.90
N ARG A 530 -3.07 5.13 -27.87
CA ARG A 530 -3.60 5.71 -29.12
C ARG A 530 -4.79 6.62 -28.87
N ILE A 531 -5.71 6.23 -27.97
CA ILE A 531 -6.85 7.06 -27.56
C ILE A 531 -6.37 8.36 -26.94
N HIS A 532 -5.43 8.28 -25.99
CA HIS A 532 -4.86 9.47 -25.34
C HIS A 532 -4.16 10.38 -26.34
N HIS A 533 -3.30 9.83 -27.21
CA HIS A 533 -2.60 10.58 -28.26
C HIS A 533 -3.59 11.35 -29.14
N ARG A 534 -4.62 10.67 -29.67
CA ARG A 534 -5.64 11.30 -30.52
C ARG A 534 -6.43 12.36 -29.78
N THR A 535 -6.80 12.11 -28.53
CA THR A 535 -7.50 13.09 -27.69
C THR A 535 -6.66 14.35 -27.48
N THR A 536 -5.38 14.18 -27.18
CA THR A 536 -4.44 15.30 -26.98
C THR A 536 -4.17 16.07 -28.28
N ARG A 537 -4.11 15.38 -29.42
CA ARG A 537 -4.03 16.03 -30.73
C ARG A 537 -5.23 16.95 -30.96
N ILE A 538 -6.45 16.47 -30.73
CA ILE A 538 -7.67 17.28 -30.87
C ILE A 538 -7.62 18.50 -29.95
N TRP A 539 -7.21 18.35 -28.68
CA TRP A 539 -7.04 19.48 -27.76
C TRP A 539 -6.07 20.53 -28.30
N LEU A 540 -4.94 20.08 -28.83
CA LEU A 540 -3.90 20.95 -29.30
C LEU A 540 -4.29 21.65 -30.60
N ASP A 541 -4.85 20.94 -31.58
CA ASP A 541 -5.33 21.52 -32.85
C ASP A 541 -6.44 22.56 -32.61
N ALA A 542 -7.38 22.27 -31.71
CA ALA A 542 -8.46 23.19 -31.38
C ALA A 542 -8.05 24.36 -30.45
N SER A 543 -6.86 24.31 -29.83
CA SER A 543 -6.47 25.23 -28.75
C SER A 543 -6.46 26.71 -29.16
N LEU A 544 -6.06 27.02 -30.40
CA LEU A 544 -6.01 28.40 -30.93
C LEU A 544 -7.21 28.77 -31.80
N SER A 545 -8.16 27.85 -32.01
CA SER A 545 -9.37 28.14 -32.78
C SER A 545 -10.23 29.22 -32.09
N ARG A 546 -10.90 30.04 -32.89
CA ARG A 546 -11.83 31.07 -32.40
C ARG A 546 -13.27 30.56 -32.34
N ASP A 547 -13.64 29.60 -33.17
CA ASP A 547 -14.95 28.96 -33.20
C ASP A 547 -14.87 27.46 -32.84
N GLU A 548 -16.03 26.83 -32.68
CA GLU A 548 -16.19 25.38 -32.46
C GLU A 548 -16.38 24.62 -33.78
N LEU A 549 -16.36 25.29 -34.94
CA LEU A 549 -16.47 24.64 -36.26
C LEU A 549 -15.19 23.89 -36.62
N ILE A 550 -14.05 24.25 -36.02
CA ILE A 550 -12.78 23.53 -36.15
C ILE A 550 -12.91 22.02 -35.93
N PHE A 551 -13.86 21.58 -35.10
CA PHE A 551 -14.06 20.16 -34.80
C PHE A 551 -14.57 19.34 -36.00
N ASP A 552 -15.10 19.98 -37.04
CA ASP A 552 -15.48 19.29 -38.29
C ASP A 552 -14.24 18.78 -39.03
N GLN A 553 -13.13 19.53 -38.98
CA GLN A 553 -11.86 19.15 -39.60
C GLN A 553 -11.17 18.00 -38.86
N LEU A 554 -11.61 17.73 -37.62
CA LEU A 554 -11.04 16.72 -36.72
C LEU A 554 -11.94 15.47 -36.63
N GLU A 555 -12.91 15.31 -37.54
CA GLU A 555 -13.85 14.19 -37.52
C GLU A 555 -13.15 12.82 -37.58
N ASP A 556 -12.09 12.69 -38.38
CA ASP A 556 -11.34 11.44 -38.50
C ASP A 556 -10.62 11.05 -37.21
N ASP A 557 -10.12 12.03 -36.45
CA ASP A 557 -9.53 11.76 -35.13
C ASP A 557 -10.60 11.28 -34.13
N PHE A 558 -11.81 11.86 -34.16
CA PHE A 558 -12.93 11.36 -33.35
C PHE A 558 -13.34 9.94 -33.74
N ARG A 559 -13.42 9.62 -35.05
CA ARG A 559 -13.69 8.25 -35.52
C ARG A 559 -12.64 7.27 -35.05
N ALA A 560 -11.36 7.66 -35.10
CA ALA A 560 -10.26 6.83 -34.61
C ALA A 560 -10.38 6.56 -33.11
N ILE A 561 -10.69 7.57 -32.29
CA ILE A 561 -10.95 7.39 -30.85
C ILE A 561 -12.05 6.36 -30.61
N LEU A 562 -13.17 6.45 -31.34
CA LEU A 562 -14.30 5.52 -31.19
C LEU A 562 -13.96 4.09 -31.62
N ALA A 563 -13.18 3.93 -32.69
CA ALA A 563 -12.72 2.62 -33.14
C ALA A 563 -11.79 1.96 -32.11
N TYR A 564 -10.82 2.70 -31.58
CA TYR A 564 -9.94 2.20 -30.52
C TYR A 564 -10.70 1.94 -29.22
N ALA A 565 -11.72 2.73 -28.89
CA ALA A 565 -12.57 2.51 -27.74
C ALA A 565 -13.36 1.20 -27.86
N GLU A 566 -13.90 0.89 -29.04
CA GLU A 566 -14.56 -0.40 -29.30
C GLU A 566 -13.60 -1.57 -29.10
N GLU A 567 -12.42 -1.51 -29.72
CA GLU A 567 -11.37 -2.52 -29.56
C GLU A 567 -10.98 -2.71 -28.08
N LEU A 568 -10.80 -1.62 -27.33
CA LEU A 568 -10.44 -1.67 -25.92
C LEU A 568 -11.54 -2.31 -25.06
N ILE A 569 -12.81 -2.01 -25.32
CA ILE A 569 -13.96 -2.61 -24.61
C ILE A 569 -14.03 -4.11 -24.89
N GLU A 570 -13.83 -4.54 -26.13
CA GLU A 570 -13.82 -5.96 -26.52
C GLU A 570 -12.64 -6.72 -25.88
N LEU A 571 -11.45 -6.11 -25.86
CA LEU A 571 -10.29 -6.66 -25.17
C LEU A 571 -10.52 -6.77 -23.66
N ASN A 572 -11.19 -5.80 -23.04
CA ASN A 572 -11.56 -5.88 -21.62
C ASN A 572 -12.53 -7.02 -21.35
N ALA A 573 -13.60 -7.14 -22.15
CA ALA A 573 -14.57 -8.21 -22.00
C ALA A 573 -13.95 -9.62 -22.13
N SER A 574 -12.93 -9.77 -22.97
CA SER A 574 -12.25 -11.06 -23.19
C SER A 574 -11.15 -11.38 -22.15
N LEU A 575 -10.41 -10.38 -21.68
CA LEU A 575 -9.23 -10.57 -20.82
C LEU A 575 -9.51 -10.36 -19.32
N ASP A 576 -10.52 -9.57 -18.94
CA ASP A 576 -10.84 -9.24 -17.54
C ASP A 576 -11.95 -10.13 -16.96
N LYS A 577 -11.63 -11.42 -16.77
CA LYS A 577 -12.60 -12.45 -16.33
C LYS A 577 -13.26 -12.16 -14.97
N ASP A 578 -12.61 -11.40 -14.10
CA ASP A 578 -13.11 -11.08 -12.76
C ASP A 578 -13.84 -9.73 -12.69
N ALA A 579 -14.07 -9.09 -13.86
CA ALA A 579 -14.67 -7.78 -14.01
C ALA A 579 -14.03 -6.69 -13.12
N LEU A 580 -12.74 -6.85 -12.80
CA LEU A 580 -12.05 -6.00 -11.83
C LEU A 580 -11.87 -4.58 -12.39
N LEU A 581 -11.29 -4.49 -13.59
CA LEU A 581 -10.99 -3.24 -14.29
C LEU A 581 -12.24 -2.63 -14.92
N THR A 582 -13.23 -3.45 -15.25
CA THR A 582 -14.55 -2.96 -15.71
C THR A 582 -15.35 -2.28 -14.60
N VAL A 583 -15.12 -2.66 -13.33
CA VAL A 583 -15.78 -2.04 -12.17
C VAL A 583 -15.04 -0.77 -11.74
N PHE A 584 -13.74 -0.88 -11.49
CA PHE A 584 -12.93 0.23 -11.05
C PHE A 584 -11.49 0.11 -11.54
N SER A 585 -10.98 1.20 -12.08
CA SER A 585 -9.56 1.40 -12.32
C SER A 585 -9.16 2.79 -11.81
N LEU A 586 -7.97 2.94 -11.22
CA LEU A 586 -7.43 4.28 -10.93
C LEU A 586 -6.88 4.92 -12.20
N GLU A 587 -6.27 4.07 -13.02
CA GLU A 587 -5.88 4.38 -14.38
C GLU A 587 -7.09 4.40 -15.29
N THR A 588 -6.85 4.76 -16.53
CA THR A 588 -7.76 4.68 -17.69
C THR A 588 -8.58 5.95 -17.90
N GLY A 589 -8.34 6.60 -19.03
CA GLY A 589 -8.96 7.87 -19.46
C GLY A 589 -9.91 7.65 -20.63
N LEU A 590 -10.57 6.49 -20.68
CA LEU A 590 -11.51 6.19 -21.77
C LEU A 590 -12.78 7.03 -21.60
N ILE A 591 -13.31 7.11 -20.37
CA ILE A 591 -14.50 7.91 -20.03
C ILE A 591 -14.25 9.38 -20.36
N SER A 592 -13.08 9.92 -20.02
CA SER A 592 -12.76 11.32 -20.31
C SER A 592 -12.69 11.57 -21.82
N SER A 593 -11.98 10.72 -22.59
CA SER A 593 -11.89 10.82 -24.05
C SER A 593 -13.24 10.66 -24.75
N LEU A 594 -14.08 9.71 -24.32
CA LEU A 594 -15.42 9.50 -24.88
C LEU A 594 -16.37 10.63 -24.51
N CYS A 595 -16.34 11.12 -23.27
CA CYS A 595 -17.13 12.28 -22.84
C CYS A 595 -16.74 13.53 -23.62
N TYR A 596 -15.44 13.74 -23.83
CA TYR A 596 -14.93 14.83 -24.66
C TYR A 596 -15.37 14.68 -26.12
N THR A 597 -15.26 13.47 -26.69
CA THR A 597 -15.74 13.16 -28.05
C THR A 597 -17.24 13.44 -28.21
N ALA A 598 -18.06 12.95 -27.28
CA ALA A 598 -19.51 13.18 -27.29
C ALA A 598 -19.86 14.68 -27.17
N SER A 599 -19.09 15.43 -26.38
CA SER A 599 -19.35 16.85 -26.13
C SER A 599 -18.88 17.72 -27.30
N LYS A 600 -17.70 17.44 -27.87
CA LYS A 600 -17.02 18.31 -28.85
C LYS A 600 -17.19 17.93 -30.31
N CYS A 601 -17.37 16.65 -30.64
CA CYS A 601 -17.70 16.28 -32.02
C CYS A 601 -19.04 16.91 -32.42
N ARG A 602 -19.14 17.46 -33.63
CA ARG A 602 -20.39 18.03 -34.18
C ARG A 602 -21.21 17.02 -34.99
N ASN A 603 -20.61 15.89 -35.39
CA ASN A 603 -21.30 14.84 -36.11
C ASN A 603 -22.29 14.09 -35.18
N PRO A 604 -23.61 14.19 -35.41
CA PRO A 604 -24.61 13.68 -34.50
C PRO A 604 -24.51 12.17 -34.28
N LEU A 605 -24.14 11.38 -35.30
CA LEU A 605 -24.00 9.93 -35.20
C LEU A 605 -22.81 9.54 -34.31
N LEU A 606 -21.66 10.19 -34.48
CA LEU A 606 -20.47 9.93 -33.68
C LEU A 606 -20.69 10.30 -32.21
N ARG A 607 -21.43 11.37 -31.92
CA ARG A 607 -21.80 11.76 -30.56
C ARG A 607 -22.61 10.67 -29.85
N ARG A 608 -23.63 10.11 -30.52
CA ARG A 608 -24.42 9.00 -29.95
C ARG A 608 -23.58 7.74 -29.80
N LYS A 609 -22.71 7.44 -30.77
CA LYS A 609 -21.79 6.31 -30.69
C LYS A 609 -20.88 6.44 -29.47
N ALA A 610 -20.30 7.62 -29.22
CA ALA A 610 -19.50 7.90 -28.03
C ALA A 610 -20.27 7.67 -26.72
N ILE A 611 -21.52 8.15 -26.64
CA ILE A 611 -22.39 7.94 -25.46
C ILE A 611 -22.74 6.46 -25.28
N ASN A 612 -23.00 5.73 -26.36
CA ASN A 612 -23.26 4.29 -26.29
C ASN A 612 -22.03 3.53 -25.76
N LEU A 613 -20.84 3.88 -26.26
CA LEU A 613 -19.58 3.29 -25.79
C LEU A 613 -19.29 3.64 -24.32
N LEU A 614 -19.67 4.83 -23.84
CA LEU A 614 -19.59 5.15 -22.41
C LEU A 614 -20.34 4.11 -21.58
N TYR A 615 -21.60 3.81 -21.92
CA TYR A 615 -22.41 2.81 -21.19
C TYR A 615 -21.91 1.37 -21.31
N ARG A 616 -21.09 1.06 -22.33
CA ARG A 616 -20.45 -0.24 -22.52
C ARG A 616 -19.05 -0.33 -21.90
N GLY A 617 -18.49 0.82 -21.50
CA GLY A 617 -17.15 0.94 -20.93
C GLY A 617 -17.09 0.63 -19.43
N PRO A 618 -15.94 0.88 -18.80
CA PRO A 618 -15.77 0.70 -17.37
C PRO A 618 -16.69 1.63 -16.57
N GLN A 619 -17.18 1.16 -15.42
CA GLN A 619 -18.14 1.92 -14.62
C GLN A 619 -17.51 3.15 -13.94
N LYS A 620 -16.25 3.02 -13.50
CA LYS A 620 -15.52 4.09 -12.82
C LYS A 620 -14.02 4.04 -13.14
N GLU A 621 -13.48 5.20 -13.51
CA GLU A 621 -12.05 5.39 -13.80
C GLU A 621 -11.53 6.59 -13.02
N GLY A 622 -10.86 6.35 -11.89
CA GLY A 622 -10.43 7.41 -10.98
C GLY A 622 -11.57 8.37 -10.62
N LEU A 623 -11.42 9.64 -10.97
CA LEU A 623 -12.44 10.68 -10.74
C LEU A 623 -13.62 10.63 -11.73
N TRP A 624 -13.51 9.83 -12.79
CA TRP A 624 -14.51 9.70 -13.85
C TRP A 624 -15.50 8.58 -13.54
N SER A 625 -16.77 8.85 -13.79
CA SER A 625 -17.87 7.88 -13.62
C SER A 625 -18.66 7.79 -14.91
N MET A 626 -18.87 6.57 -15.41
CA MET A 626 -19.59 6.31 -16.65
C MET A 626 -20.98 6.91 -16.61
N HIS A 627 -21.78 6.57 -15.59
CA HIS A 627 -23.17 7.03 -15.48
C HIS A 627 -23.28 8.56 -15.47
N GLN A 628 -22.46 9.20 -14.62
CA GLN A 628 -22.50 10.66 -14.45
C GLN A 628 -22.05 11.40 -15.73
N HIS A 629 -20.97 10.96 -16.36
CA HIS A 629 -20.44 11.64 -17.54
C HIS A 629 -21.23 11.33 -18.80
N ALA A 630 -21.86 10.15 -18.91
CA ALA A 630 -22.81 9.87 -19.98
C ALA A 630 -24.05 10.78 -19.88
N ILE A 631 -24.58 11.03 -18.68
CA ILE A 631 -25.67 11.99 -18.45
C ILE A 631 -25.24 13.40 -18.85
N ILE A 632 -24.07 13.85 -18.40
CA ILE A 632 -23.57 15.21 -18.71
C ILE A 632 -23.38 15.37 -20.22
N ALA A 633 -22.75 14.41 -20.89
CA ALA A 633 -22.58 14.42 -22.33
C ALA A 633 -23.93 14.48 -23.06
N ARG A 634 -24.93 13.69 -22.62
CA ARG A 634 -26.30 13.74 -23.16
C ARG A 634 -26.93 15.13 -23.00
N ILE A 635 -26.81 15.74 -21.82
CA ILE A 635 -27.35 17.09 -21.57
C ILE A 635 -26.72 18.11 -22.52
N ILE A 636 -25.40 18.06 -22.71
CA ILE A 636 -24.69 18.96 -23.63
C ILE A 636 -25.20 18.76 -25.06
N VAL A 637 -25.26 17.51 -25.55
CA VAL A 637 -25.77 17.18 -26.89
C VAL A 637 -27.20 17.67 -27.09
N GLN A 638 -28.08 17.46 -26.11
CA GLN A 638 -29.48 17.89 -26.17
C GLN A 638 -29.61 19.41 -26.25
N ILE A 639 -28.82 20.15 -25.48
CA ILE A 639 -28.84 21.61 -25.47
C ILE A 639 -28.38 22.16 -26.82
N GLU A 640 -27.28 21.64 -27.35
CA GLU A 640 -26.74 22.14 -28.62
C GLU A 640 -27.64 21.80 -29.82
N GLU A 641 -28.32 20.66 -29.77
CA GLU A 641 -29.17 20.19 -30.88
C GLU A 641 -30.64 20.57 -30.74
N ALA A 642 -31.02 21.34 -29.70
CA ALA A 642 -32.41 21.69 -29.42
C ALA A 642 -33.12 22.35 -30.61
N GLU A 643 -32.46 23.34 -31.22
CA GLU A 643 -33.01 24.10 -32.36
C GLU A 643 -33.11 23.28 -33.65
N VAL A 644 -32.30 22.22 -33.77
CA VAL A 644 -32.26 21.33 -34.94
C VAL A 644 -32.91 19.97 -34.68
N ALA A 645 -33.58 19.81 -33.52
CA ALA A 645 -34.18 18.53 -33.12
C ALA A 645 -35.30 18.06 -34.07
N HIS A 646 -35.90 18.98 -34.83
CA HIS A 646 -36.92 18.69 -35.83
C HIS A 646 -36.37 18.01 -37.10
N LEU A 647 -35.05 18.07 -37.33
CA LEU A 647 -34.40 17.47 -38.50
C LEU A 647 -34.15 15.96 -38.32
N PRO A 648 -33.96 15.20 -39.43
CA PRO A 648 -33.40 13.85 -39.39
C PRO A 648 -32.08 13.81 -38.63
N LEU A 649 -31.79 12.70 -37.94
CA LEU A 649 -30.66 12.60 -37.01
C LEU A 649 -29.32 12.97 -37.67
N GLU A 650 -29.08 12.53 -38.89
CA GLU A 650 -27.86 12.76 -39.66
C GLU A 650 -27.63 14.25 -39.98
N GLN A 651 -28.70 15.05 -39.93
CA GLN A 651 -28.69 16.49 -40.24
C GLN A 651 -28.68 17.37 -38.99
N ARG A 652 -28.70 16.80 -37.78
CA ARG A 652 -28.69 17.55 -36.51
C ARG A 652 -27.29 18.07 -36.14
N ILE A 653 -26.65 18.79 -37.07
CA ILE A 653 -25.35 19.39 -36.86
C ILE A 653 -25.55 20.79 -36.24
N PRO A 654 -25.14 21.02 -34.98
CA PRO A 654 -25.36 22.32 -34.32
C PRO A 654 -24.47 23.40 -34.94
N GLU A 655 -25.03 24.58 -35.22
CA GLU A 655 -24.28 25.79 -35.59
C GLU A 655 -23.40 26.30 -34.43
N ASP A 656 -22.37 27.09 -34.72
CA ASP A 656 -21.42 27.62 -33.72
C ASP A 656 -22.10 28.31 -32.54
N ARG A 657 -23.12 29.15 -32.81
CA ARG A 657 -23.90 29.86 -31.79
C ARG A 657 -24.68 28.95 -30.82
N HIS A 658 -24.96 27.71 -31.22
CA HIS A 658 -25.64 26.74 -30.35
C HIS A 658 -24.66 25.93 -29.51
N ARG A 659 -23.35 26.08 -29.74
CA ARG A 659 -22.31 25.26 -29.10
C ARG A 659 -22.05 25.64 -27.66
N VAL A 660 -21.76 24.63 -26.86
CA VAL A 660 -21.20 24.78 -25.52
C VAL A 660 -19.68 24.83 -25.64
N TYR A 661 -19.13 26.03 -25.45
CA TYR A 661 -17.69 26.29 -25.56
C TYR A 661 -16.93 25.66 -24.39
N THR A 662 -17.46 25.81 -23.17
CA THR A 662 -16.87 25.24 -21.96
C THR A 662 -17.98 24.71 -21.05
N ALA A 663 -17.80 23.50 -20.53
CA ALA A 663 -18.66 22.93 -19.50
C ALA A 663 -17.81 22.70 -18.23
N ARG A 664 -18.24 23.24 -17.10
CA ARG A 664 -17.61 23.04 -15.80
C ARG A 664 -18.57 22.29 -14.88
N ILE A 665 -18.03 21.33 -14.14
CA ILE A 665 -18.79 20.55 -13.18
C ILE A 665 -18.38 21.03 -11.79
N GLU A 666 -19.33 21.62 -11.06
CA GLU A 666 -19.13 22.15 -9.73
C GLU A 666 -19.97 21.36 -8.71
N ASN A 667 -19.53 21.37 -7.44
CA ASN A 667 -20.25 20.75 -6.32
C ASN A 667 -20.71 19.30 -6.59
N ARG A 668 -19.89 18.53 -7.34
CA ARG A 668 -20.20 17.15 -7.73
C ARG A 668 -20.02 16.18 -6.58
N ASP A 669 -21.05 15.38 -6.34
CA ASP A 669 -21.01 14.20 -5.49
C ASP A 669 -21.53 12.96 -6.24
N CYS A 670 -21.89 11.90 -5.52
CA CYS A 670 -22.41 10.67 -6.13
C CYS A 670 -23.85 10.81 -6.68
N ARG A 671 -24.63 11.78 -6.21
CA ARG A 671 -26.06 11.95 -6.52
C ARG A 671 -26.33 13.14 -7.44
N SER A 672 -25.54 14.19 -7.37
CA SER A 672 -25.81 15.42 -8.08
C SER A 672 -24.56 16.23 -8.42
N CYS A 673 -24.71 17.19 -9.33
CA CYS A 673 -23.73 18.24 -9.56
C CYS A 673 -24.39 19.53 -10.07
N GLN A 674 -23.63 20.62 -10.05
CA GLN A 674 -23.94 21.85 -10.78
C GLN A 674 -23.15 21.86 -12.08
N LEU A 675 -23.87 21.80 -13.20
CA LEU A 675 -23.30 21.90 -14.53
C LEU A 675 -23.36 23.35 -15.00
N VAL A 676 -22.20 24.00 -15.10
CA VAL A 676 -22.04 25.36 -15.58
C VAL A 676 -21.65 25.31 -17.06
N LEU A 677 -22.53 25.79 -17.92
CA LEU A 677 -22.39 25.79 -19.37
C LEU A 677 -22.11 27.20 -19.86
N ILE A 678 -21.02 27.36 -20.60
CA ILE A 678 -20.59 28.63 -21.17
C ILE A 678 -20.76 28.54 -22.68
N SER A 679 -21.56 29.44 -23.24
CA SER A 679 -21.91 29.53 -24.67
C SER A 679 -21.83 30.96 -25.17
N MET A 680 -21.77 31.14 -26.49
CA MET A 680 -21.77 32.46 -27.14
C MET A 680 -22.87 32.50 -28.22
N PRO A 681 -24.13 32.81 -27.85
CA PRO A 681 -25.28 32.71 -28.75
C PRO A 681 -25.33 33.83 -29.80
N GLU A 682 -24.68 34.96 -29.55
CA GLU A 682 -24.45 36.02 -30.52
C GLU A 682 -23.08 35.79 -31.17
N ALA A 683 -23.01 35.72 -32.51
CA ALA A 683 -21.83 35.29 -33.27
C ALA A 683 -20.50 35.90 -32.79
N ALA A 684 -19.41 35.11 -32.84
CA ALA A 684 -17.96 35.33 -32.65
C ALA A 684 -17.40 36.48 -31.76
N ASP A 685 -18.09 37.62 -31.64
CA ASP A 685 -17.76 38.79 -30.84
C ASP A 685 -18.74 39.10 -29.70
N GLY A 686 -19.82 38.32 -29.55
CA GLY A 686 -20.86 38.47 -28.54
C GLY A 686 -20.43 38.26 -27.08
N GLU A 687 -21.31 38.58 -26.13
CA GLU A 687 -21.05 38.35 -24.71
C GLU A 687 -21.12 36.85 -24.34
N TRP A 688 -20.33 36.46 -23.33
CA TRP A 688 -20.38 35.10 -22.80
C TRP A 688 -21.65 34.87 -21.99
N HIS A 689 -22.45 33.88 -22.39
CA HIS A 689 -23.62 33.45 -21.62
C HIS A 689 -23.24 32.29 -20.71
N CYS A 690 -23.54 32.44 -19.42
CA CYS A 690 -23.38 31.40 -18.41
C CYS A 690 -24.74 30.85 -18.00
N ARG A 691 -24.94 29.54 -18.17
CA ARG A 691 -26.14 28.82 -17.71
C ARG A 691 -25.73 27.79 -16.66
N VAL A 692 -26.38 27.81 -15.50
CA VAL A 692 -26.15 26.83 -14.43
C VAL A 692 -27.34 25.88 -14.37
N ARG A 693 -27.09 24.58 -14.44
CA ARG A 693 -28.10 23.52 -14.32
C ARG A 693 -27.76 22.60 -13.16
N ASN A 694 -28.70 22.41 -12.24
CA ASN A 694 -28.59 21.36 -11.23
C ASN A 694 -28.95 20.03 -11.89
N VAL A 695 -28.08 19.03 -11.78
CA VAL A 695 -28.26 17.70 -12.35
C VAL A 695 -28.39 16.69 -11.22
N ASP A 696 -29.51 15.97 -11.17
CA ASP A 696 -29.71 14.82 -10.28
C ASP A 696 -29.48 13.52 -11.06
N PHE A 697 -28.39 12.82 -10.76
CA PHE A 697 -28.01 11.58 -11.41
C PHE A 697 -28.94 10.40 -11.05
N THR A 698 -29.79 10.54 -10.03
CA THR A 698 -30.65 9.47 -9.52
C THR A 698 -32.04 9.45 -10.17
N GLN A 699 -32.45 10.54 -10.81
CA GLN A 699 -33.74 10.67 -11.49
C GLN A 699 -33.67 10.30 -12.97
N ILE A 700 -32.47 10.32 -13.56
CA ILE A 700 -32.27 10.07 -14.98
C ILE A 700 -31.97 8.57 -15.17
N GLN A 701 -32.97 7.80 -15.62
CA GLN A 701 -32.80 6.37 -15.88
C GLN A 701 -31.73 6.13 -16.96
N GLY A 702 -30.65 5.45 -16.58
CA GLY A 702 -29.50 5.09 -17.42
C GLY A 702 -29.76 3.90 -18.34
N GLY A 703 -30.87 3.90 -19.07
CA GLY A 703 -31.11 2.89 -20.11
C GLY A 703 -30.13 3.06 -21.27
N VAL A 704 -29.55 1.97 -21.77
CA VAL A 704 -28.81 1.94 -23.04
C VAL A 704 -29.78 2.46 -24.11
N PRO A 705 -29.49 3.58 -24.79
CA PRO A 705 -30.40 4.11 -25.80
C PRO A 705 -30.54 3.10 -26.95
N ASN A 706 -31.77 2.70 -27.25
CA ASN A 706 -32.08 1.91 -28.43
C ASN A 706 -31.74 2.75 -29.67
N VAL A 707 -30.69 2.36 -30.40
CA VAL A 707 -30.16 3.06 -31.58
C VAL A 707 -31.16 3.06 -32.75
N SER A 708 -32.17 2.18 -32.71
CA SER A 708 -33.11 1.93 -33.80
C SER A 708 -34.38 2.77 -33.80
N THR A 709 -34.70 3.49 -32.72
CA THR A 709 -35.90 4.33 -32.65
C THR A 709 -35.52 5.71 -32.17
N GLY A 710 -35.63 6.72 -33.04
CA GLY A 710 -35.35 8.14 -32.78
C GLY A 710 -36.21 8.80 -31.67
N SER A 711 -36.81 8.01 -30.77
CA SER A 711 -37.69 8.42 -29.67
C SER A 711 -37.07 8.26 -28.27
N GLY A 712 -35.79 7.88 -28.15
CA GLY A 712 -35.13 7.68 -26.85
C GLY A 712 -34.75 8.96 -26.08
N ILE A 713 -35.04 10.15 -26.62
CA ILE A 713 -34.81 11.43 -25.94
C ILE A 713 -36.17 11.98 -25.55
N SER A 714 -36.71 11.52 -24.40
CA SER A 714 -37.87 12.17 -23.79
C SER A 714 -37.54 13.63 -23.50
N SER A 715 -38.46 14.52 -23.87
CA SER A 715 -38.45 15.96 -23.62
C SER A 715 -38.68 16.35 -22.15
N GLU A 716 -38.77 15.36 -21.25
CA GLU A 716 -38.90 15.57 -19.81
C GLU A 716 -37.56 15.30 -19.11
N ILE A 717 -36.61 16.25 -19.21
CA ILE A 717 -35.46 16.42 -18.28
C ILE A 717 -35.16 17.90 -18.12
#